data_AF-A0A533W6D5-F1
#
_entry.id   AF-A0A533W6D5-F1
#
_cell.length_a   1.000
_cell.length_b   1.000
_cell.length_c   1.000
_cell.angle_alpha   90.00
_cell.angle_beta   90.00
_cell.angle_gamma   90.00
#
_symmetry.space_group_name_H-M   'P 1'
#
loop_
_entity.id
_entity.type
_entity.pdbx_description
1 polymer ?
#
loop_
_entity_poly.entity_id
_entity_poly.type
_entity_poly.pdbx_seq_one_letter_code
_entity_poly.pdbx_strand_id
1 'polypeptide(L)'
;TIELVLAVLSLPILLYLGNTMYGEESKGEYVWLIMGIVILSSIGFVSRFALLGMSDARNVLIFDMAGTGLKFATGFLLVSQGYGGIGILASFVAYNMIIVAGTLAIAKKRLGFGLGSLSYAKDILKEGLANMPSKLSKMFILNLSVVLLAFIQTTNSSDVGVFYIELMISLAAGSVASSLAFMTIPASVSAKNAARSEISSDGIRIGLGLTAIIAAALLAAPTFVLSMIGPNYASEGTSFFILCLSIIPAAILNSSIAKMNTSDKLRGLVIIGCIQIAVFLLAFFVLSPTYGLTGTAISILAASSIAAVMSLAWSHERSYLRSVAASSSAILAGWLAGYSLQLLQLPAVVLISVSVGVTIAALFGTRSISHSDIRTILRAGTKSGGSQAEEKKWHEKDQKLKTILMLGNYGNFNIGDEMLLRAVIRDIRRSERRVVFEIPTRNPSFVDVYHKADSHLIRPLPINAPLKLMQSFFKSDAIIVGGGGIWSAYTGPMAHLIPIITIAGKLLGKQVEFRAIGIYSTASNMDKLLANFAILLADSCSVRDEESYQLLWKMNRKKAKQVDDLAVQYLRGLSPEDVAGAKVAPNAKQSLSFLKENEKIIIGISVKPVKRTEINSKVASEFSAAINSLNSKYQGRFHFVF
;
A
#
# COMPACT_ATOMS: atom_id res chain seq x y z
N THR A 1 35.19 1.13 21.40
CA THR A 1 35.77 1.54 22.69
C THR A 1 35.06 2.74 23.30
N ILE A 2 35.00 3.90 22.62
CA ILE A 2 34.34 5.12 23.13
C ILE A 2 32.90 4.85 23.62
N GLU A 3 32.06 4.25 22.77
CA GLU A 3 30.66 3.97 23.12
C GLU A 3 30.50 3.03 24.33
N LEU A 4 31.39 2.05 24.47
CA LEU A 4 31.37 1.12 25.60
C LEU A 4 31.71 1.84 26.91
N VAL A 5 32.68 2.75 26.88
CA VAL A 5 33.03 3.59 28.03
C VAL A 5 31.84 4.45 28.44
N LEU A 6 31.19 5.11 27.47
CA LEU A 6 29.99 5.92 27.73
C LEU A 6 28.84 5.08 28.30
N ALA A 7 28.60 3.88 27.75
CA ALA A 7 27.59 2.96 28.26
C ALA A 7 27.88 2.57 29.71
N VAL A 8 29.11 2.18 30.03
CA VAL A 8 29.54 1.82 31.39
C VAL A 8 29.40 2.99 32.35
N LEU A 9 29.79 4.21 31.95
CA LEU A 9 29.63 5.42 32.76
C LEU A 9 28.16 5.79 33.03
N SER A 10 27.24 5.35 32.17
CA SER A 10 25.80 5.56 32.38
C SER A 10 25.14 4.55 33.35
N LEU A 11 25.77 3.40 33.60
CA LEU A 11 25.20 2.34 34.44
C LEU A 11 24.94 2.77 35.90
N PRO A 12 25.82 3.52 36.58
CA PRO A 12 25.54 4.00 37.94
C PRO A 12 24.29 4.88 38.02
N ILE A 13 24.03 5.68 36.97
CA ILE A 13 22.84 6.54 36.91
C ILE A 13 21.59 5.68 36.78
N LEU A 14 21.62 4.63 35.94
CA LEU A 14 20.51 3.69 35.79
C LEU A 14 20.23 2.91 37.07
N LEU A 15 21.29 2.47 37.77
CA LEU A 15 21.18 1.80 39.07
C LEU A 15 20.56 2.75 40.11
N TYR A 16 21.02 4.00 40.16
CA TYR A 16 20.49 5.01 41.07
C TYR A 16 19.00 5.27 40.78
N LEU A 17 18.64 5.60 39.53
CA LEU A 17 17.26 5.89 39.14
C LEU A 17 16.35 4.68 39.36
N GLY A 18 16.80 3.48 38.97
CA GLY A 18 16.06 2.23 39.17
C GLY A 18 15.75 1.96 40.65
N ASN A 19 16.70 2.24 41.54
CA ASN A 19 16.56 1.97 42.98
C ASN A 19 15.83 3.08 43.75
N THR A 20 15.81 4.32 43.24
CA THR A 20 15.27 5.48 43.97
C THR A 20 13.93 5.98 43.43
N MET A 21 13.65 5.84 42.13
CA MET A 21 12.45 6.39 41.49
C MET A 21 11.35 5.35 41.26
N TYR A 22 11.69 4.06 41.25
CA TYR A 22 10.73 2.97 41.01
C TYR A 22 10.59 2.10 42.27
N GLY A 23 9.35 1.77 42.65
CA GLY A 23 9.00 1.15 43.94
C GLY A 23 9.60 -0.24 44.19
N GLU A 24 9.41 -0.77 45.40
CA GLU A 24 10.06 -2.02 45.87
C GLU A 24 9.78 -3.25 44.99
N GLU A 25 8.58 -3.34 44.39
CA GLU A 25 8.18 -4.44 43.49
C GLU A 25 8.91 -4.44 42.13
N SER A 26 9.61 -3.35 41.78
CA SER A 26 10.35 -3.19 40.52
C SER A 26 11.83 -3.60 40.63
N LYS A 27 12.29 -3.97 41.83
CA LYS A 27 13.72 -4.05 42.15
C LYS A 27 14.38 -5.33 41.61
N GLY A 28 15.60 -5.17 41.10
CA GLY A 28 16.48 -6.26 40.67
C GLY A 28 16.35 -6.63 39.19
N GLU A 29 15.37 -7.44 38.83
CA GLU A 29 15.34 -8.12 37.52
C GLU A 29 15.17 -7.16 36.33
N TYR A 30 14.27 -6.17 36.45
CA TYR A 30 14.09 -5.13 35.43
C TYR A 30 15.37 -4.32 35.20
N VAL A 31 16.05 -3.95 36.28
CA VAL A 31 17.27 -3.13 36.23
C VAL A 31 18.40 -3.89 35.55
N TRP A 32 18.60 -5.17 35.89
CA TRP A 32 19.63 -6.01 35.25
C TRP A 32 19.37 -6.21 33.75
N LEU A 33 18.12 -6.46 33.36
CA LEU A 33 17.75 -6.60 31.95
C LEU A 33 17.96 -5.28 31.18
N ILE A 34 17.58 -4.14 31.76
CA ILE A 34 17.81 -2.82 31.16
C ILE A 34 19.31 -2.53 31.00
N MET A 35 20.12 -2.82 32.02
CA MET A 35 21.58 -2.67 31.93
C MET A 35 22.17 -3.53 30.81
N GLY A 36 21.72 -4.78 30.69
CA GLY A 36 22.12 -5.67 29.59
C GLY A 36 21.72 -5.10 28.22
N ILE A 37 20.50 -4.58 28.10
CA ILE A 37 20.02 -3.92 26.88
C ILE A 37 20.89 -2.71 26.53
N VAL A 38 21.24 -1.85 27.49
CA VAL A 38 22.06 -0.65 27.25
C VAL A 38 23.43 -1.04 26.72
N ILE A 39 24.12 -1.98 27.35
CA ILE A 39 25.45 -2.43 26.90
C ILE A 39 25.37 -3.06 25.51
N LEU A 40 24.45 -4.01 25.30
CA LEU A 40 24.34 -4.72 24.01
C LEU A 40 23.91 -3.77 22.90
N SER A 41 22.95 -2.88 23.14
CA SER A 41 22.48 -1.92 22.15
C SER A 41 23.56 -0.91 21.76
N SER A 42 24.42 -0.47 22.69
CA SER A 42 25.59 0.37 22.40
C SER A 42 26.59 -0.32 21.46
N ILE A 43 26.91 -1.61 21.70
CA ILE A 43 27.81 -2.39 20.82
C ILE A 43 27.14 -2.63 19.45
N GLY A 44 25.86 -2.98 19.47
CA GLY A 44 25.06 -3.22 18.27
C GLY A 44 24.95 -1.97 17.41
N PHE A 45 24.76 -0.80 18.02
CA PHE A 45 24.71 0.49 17.35
C PHE A 45 25.99 0.77 16.56
N VAL A 46 27.16 0.66 17.19
CA VAL A 46 28.45 0.94 16.52
C VAL A 46 28.68 0.01 15.34
N SER A 47 28.51 -1.30 15.54
CA SER A 47 28.75 -2.29 14.47
C SER A 47 27.74 -2.16 13.32
N ARG A 48 26.47 -1.92 13.63
CA ARG A 48 25.41 -1.68 12.63
C ARG A 48 25.68 -0.44 11.78
N PHE A 49 26.01 0.69 12.40
CA PHE A 49 26.30 1.93 11.67
C PHE A 49 27.63 1.87 10.90
N ALA A 50 28.62 1.11 11.38
CA ALA A 50 29.84 0.85 10.60
C ALA A 50 29.51 0.11 9.29
N LEU A 51 28.67 -0.92 9.33
CA LEU A 51 28.23 -1.64 8.11
C LEU A 51 27.42 -0.75 7.17
N LEU A 52 26.53 0.09 7.69
CA LEU A 52 25.79 1.07 6.89
C LEU A 52 26.72 2.09 6.21
N GLY A 53 27.76 2.55 6.91
CA GLY A 53 28.79 3.42 6.33
C GLY A 53 29.54 2.76 5.18
N MET A 54 29.71 1.44 5.20
CA MET A 54 30.29 0.64 4.11
C MET A 54 29.29 0.29 2.99
N SER A 55 28.06 0.82 3.03
CA SER A 55 26.97 0.45 2.12
C SER A 55 26.56 -1.05 2.18
N ASP A 56 26.83 -1.75 3.30
CA ASP A 56 26.39 -3.13 3.54
C ASP A 56 25.02 -3.18 4.23
N ALA A 57 24.04 -2.48 3.65
CA ALA A 57 22.68 -2.40 4.19
C ALA A 57 21.94 -3.74 4.18
N ARG A 58 22.34 -4.68 3.30
CA ARG A 58 21.73 -6.00 3.19
C ARG A 58 21.95 -6.84 4.45
N ASN A 59 23.19 -6.93 4.92
CA ASN A 59 23.48 -7.71 6.12
C ASN A 59 22.80 -7.10 7.35
N VAL A 60 22.78 -5.77 7.44
CA VAL A 60 22.04 -5.05 8.49
C VAL A 60 20.55 -5.43 8.45
N LEU A 61 19.92 -5.40 7.27
CA LEU A 61 18.51 -5.79 7.12
C LEU A 61 18.25 -7.23 7.53
N ILE A 62 19.11 -8.18 7.13
CA ILE A 62 18.95 -9.61 7.48
C ILE A 62 18.96 -9.79 9.00
N PHE A 63 19.94 -9.21 9.70
CA PHE A 63 20.02 -9.32 11.16
C PHE A 63 18.90 -8.55 11.86
N ASP A 64 18.51 -7.37 11.38
CA ASP A 64 17.37 -6.62 11.92
C ASP A 64 16.06 -7.43 11.81
N MET A 65 15.82 -8.10 10.67
CA MET A 65 14.65 -8.97 10.49
C MET A 65 14.72 -10.22 11.37
N ALA A 66 15.86 -10.90 11.42
CA ALA A 66 16.05 -12.09 12.26
C ALA A 66 15.89 -11.77 13.75
N GLY A 67 16.52 -10.68 14.21
CA GLY A 67 16.40 -10.21 15.59
C GLY A 67 14.98 -9.81 15.93
N THR A 68 14.28 -9.07 15.05
CA THR A 68 12.89 -8.66 15.28
C THR A 68 11.95 -9.86 15.34
N GLY A 69 12.15 -10.85 14.45
CA GLY A 69 11.42 -12.12 14.48
C GLY A 69 11.64 -12.87 15.79
N LEU A 70 12.89 -12.97 16.26
CA LEU A 70 13.21 -13.59 17.54
C LEU A 70 12.57 -12.84 18.71
N LYS A 71 12.64 -11.49 18.71
CA LYS A 71 12.02 -10.65 19.74
C LYS A 71 10.53 -10.92 19.86
N PHE A 72 9.83 -10.97 18.73
CA PHE A 72 8.39 -11.22 18.72
C PHE A 72 8.08 -12.64 19.23
N ALA A 73 8.79 -13.66 18.72
CA ALA A 73 8.58 -15.05 19.13
C ALA A 73 8.85 -15.25 20.63
N THR A 74 10.01 -14.79 21.12
CA THR A 74 10.39 -14.91 22.54
C THR A 74 9.51 -14.08 23.45
N GLY A 75 9.18 -12.84 23.06
CA GLY A 75 8.27 -11.99 23.81
C GLY A 75 6.88 -12.61 23.93
N PHE A 76 6.32 -13.12 22.84
CA PHE A 76 5.04 -13.81 22.85
C PHE A 76 5.07 -15.06 23.75
N LEU A 77 6.08 -15.92 23.61
CA LEU A 77 6.20 -17.14 24.42
C LEU A 77 6.33 -16.82 25.91
N LEU A 78 7.22 -15.91 26.30
CA LEU A 78 7.44 -15.58 27.70
C LEU A 78 6.24 -14.87 28.32
N VAL A 79 5.59 -13.95 27.59
CA VAL A 79 4.36 -13.31 28.07
C VAL A 79 3.24 -14.34 28.22
N SER A 80 3.09 -15.27 27.28
CA SER A 80 2.07 -16.34 27.35
C SER A 80 2.27 -17.30 28.53
N GLN A 81 3.50 -17.43 29.01
CA GLN A 81 3.87 -18.22 30.20
C GLN A 81 3.72 -17.44 31.51
N GLY A 82 3.28 -16.18 31.46
CA GLY A 82 3.04 -15.36 32.65
C GLY A 82 4.22 -14.47 33.09
N TYR A 83 5.31 -14.40 32.33
CA TYR A 83 6.47 -13.55 32.68
C TYR A 83 6.25 -12.04 32.47
N GLY A 84 5.09 -11.63 31.95
CA GLY A 84 4.69 -10.22 31.84
C GLY A 84 5.77 -9.31 31.24
N GLY A 85 6.03 -8.17 31.90
CA GLY A 85 7.01 -7.17 31.47
C GLY A 85 8.46 -7.69 31.44
N ILE A 86 8.83 -8.61 32.34
CA ILE A 86 10.15 -9.25 32.36
C ILE A 86 10.34 -10.07 31.08
N GLY A 87 9.31 -10.82 30.66
CA GLY A 87 9.32 -11.57 29.40
C GLY A 87 9.53 -10.67 28.17
N ILE A 88 8.91 -9.49 28.18
CA ILE A 88 9.12 -8.47 27.13
C ILE A 88 10.58 -8.01 27.14
N LEU A 89 11.14 -7.59 28.28
CA LEU A 89 12.53 -7.12 28.34
C LEU A 89 13.54 -8.20 27.98
N ALA A 90 13.33 -9.45 28.39
CA ALA A 90 14.16 -10.58 27.99
C ALA A 90 14.18 -10.76 26.46
N SER A 91 13.05 -10.55 25.78
CA SER A 91 13.00 -10.56 24.32
C SER A 91 13.83 -9.45 23.66
N PHE A 92 13.92 -8.27 24.29
CA PHE A 92 14.80 -7.19 23.84
C PHE A 92 16.28 -7.52 24.06
N VAL A 93 16.62 -8.24 25.12
CA VAL A 93 17.99 -8.76 25.31
C VAL A 93 18.33 -9.74 24.19
N ALA A 94 17.47 -10.72 23.92
CA ALA A 94 17.66 -11.71 22.85
C ALA A 94 17.80 -11.05 21.46
N TYR A 95 16.96 -10.04 21.17
CA TYR A 95 17.08 -9.19 19.99
C TYR A 95 18.49 -8.59 19.88
N ASN A 96 18.94 -7.87 20.91
CA ASN A 96 20.22 -7.16 20.86
C ASN A 96 21.41 -8.14 20.77
N MET A 97 21.32 -9.34 21.36
CA MET A 97 22.34 -10.38 21.20
C MET A 97 22.50 -10.82 19.74
N ILE A 98 21.40 -11.07 19.02
CA ILE A 98 21.46 -11.42 17.59
C ILE A 98 22.08 -10.28 16.77
N ILE A 99 21.64 -9.04 17.02
CA ILE A 99 22.19 -7.88 16.29
C ILE A 99 23.69 -7.79 16.53
N VAL A 100 24.12 -7.75 17.78
CA VAL A 100 25.54 -7.65 18.15
C VAL A 100 26.35 -8.79 17.54
N ALA A 101 25.93 -10.05 17.73
CA ALA A 101 26.68 -11.19 17.21
C ALA A 101 26.81 -11.14 15.69
N GLY A 102 25.71 -10.84 14.98
CA GLY A 102 25.66 -10.78 13.54
C GLY A 102 26.47 -9.62 12.95
N THR A 103 26.15 -8.38 13.35
CA THR A 103 26.78 -7.19 12.77
C THR A 103 28.25 -7.08 13.17
N LEU A 104 28.61 -7.47 14.39
CA LEU A 104 30.00 -7.45 14.84
C LEU A 104 30.85 -8.52 14.12
N ALA A 105 30.30 -9.71 13.85
CA ALA A 105 31.01 -10.74 13.10
C ALA A 105 31.32 -10.29 11.66
N ILE A 106 30.34 -9.68 10.98
CA ILE A 106 30.55 -9.12 9.63
C ILE A 106 31.52 -7.94 9.67
N ALA A 107 31.36 -7.03 10.63
CA ALA A 107 32.27 -5.90 10.80
C ALA A 107 33.71 -6.36 11.04
N LYS A 108 33.92 -7.33 11.93
CA LYS A 108 35.23 -7.95 12.18
C LYS A 108 35.84 -8.53 10.91
N LYS A 109 35.04 -9.27 10.12
CA LYS A 109 35.49 -9.91 8.89
C LYS A 109 35.90 -8.90 7.82
N ARG A 110 35.22 -7.75 7.72
CA ARG A 110 35.47 -6.74 6.68
C ARG A 110 36.49 -5.67 7.06
N LEU A 111 36.50 -5.23 8.32
CA LEU A 111 37.31 -4.08 8.78
C LEU A 111 38.49 -4.48 9.67
N GLY A 112 38.42 -5.65 10.31
CA GLY A 112 39.31 -5.99 11.42
C GLY A 112 39.02 -5.15 12.67
N PHE A 113 39.74 -5.42 13.76
CA PHE A 113 39.69 -4.61 14.97
C PHE A 113 41.10 -4.14 15.35
N GLY A 114 41.23 -2.85 15.67
CA GLY A 114 42.46 -2.23 16.13
C GLY A 114 42.16 -1.03 17.02
N LEU A 115 43.14 -0.62 17.82
CA LEU A 115 43.07 0.61 18.60
C LEU A 115 43.36 1.80 17.67
N GLY A 116 42.41 2.73 17.56
CA GLY A 116 42.58 3.96 16.78
C GLY A 116 43.47 4.98 17.48
N SER A 117 43.94 5.99 16.73
CA SER A 117 44.75 7.08 17.29
C SER A 117 43.92 8.01 18.18
N LEU A 118 44.56 8.62 19.18
CA LEU A 118 43.91 9.58 20.08
C LEU A 118 43.37 10.81 19.33
N SER A 119 44.06 11.22 18.26
CA SER A 119 43.60 12.31 17.38
C SER A 119 42.25 11.98 16.74
N TYR A 120 42.11 10.78 16.19
CA TYR A 120 40.87 10.34 15.55
C TYR A 120 39.72 10.21 16.56
N ALA A 121 40.02 9.75 17.78
CA ALA A 121 39.05 9.70 18.87
C ALA A 121 38.53 11.10 19.26
N LYS A 122 39.41 12.10 19.27
CA LYS A 122 39.05 13.50 19.56
C LYS A 122 38.14 14.09 18.48
N ASP A 123 38.41 13.80 17.21
CA ASP A 123 37.60 14.27 16.10
C ASP A 123 36.20 13.64 16.12
N ILE A 124 36.11 12.32 16.33
CA ILE A 124 34.82 11.62 16.51
C ILE A 124 34.01 12.22 17.67
N LEU A 125 34.65 12.48 18.81
CA LEU A 125 33.96 13.01 19.99
C LEU A 125 33.45 14.43 19.73
N LYS A 126 34.25 15.27 19.04
CA LYS A 126 33.86 16.63 18.65
C LYS A 126 32.65 16.62 17.72
N GLU A 127 32.65 15.78 16.68
CA GLU A 127 31.52 15.63 15.77
C GLU A 127 30.27 15.05 16.46
N GLY A 128 30.47 14.07 17.34
CA GLY A 128 29.41 13.46 18.14
C GLY A 128 28.72 14.47 19.07
N LEU A 129 29.50 15.25 19.82
CA LEU A 129 28.98 16.28 20.73
C LEU A 129 28.27 17.40 19.98
N ALA A 130 28.77 17.79 18.80
CA ALA A 130 28.12 18.81 17.99
C ALA A 130 26.73 18.37 17.48
N ASN A 131 26.54 17.07 17.24
CA ASN A 131 25.26 16.48 16.82
C ASN A 131 24.31 16.16 17.98
N MET A 132 24.83 16.10 19.21
CA MET A 132 24.10 15.66 20.41
C MET A 132 22.81 16.44 20.68
N PRO A 133 22.76 17.79 20.60
CA PRO A 133 21.53 18.52 20.92
C PRO A 133 20.33 18.15 20.03
N SER A 134 20.56 17.91 18.73
CA SER A 134 19.50 17.51 17.79
C SER A 134 18.99 16.08 18.01
N LYS A 135 19.84 15.20 18.56
CA LYS A 135 19.44 13.84 18.94
C LYS A 135 18.75 13.82 20.29
N LEU A 136 19.26 14.58 21.26
CA LEU A 136 18.65 14.75 22.58
C LEU A 136 17.26 15.37 22.50
N SER A 137 17.05 16.38 21.64
CA SER A 137 15.73 17.01 21.50
C SER A 137 14.66 16.01 21.11
N LYS A 138 14.97 15.14 20.15
CA LYS A 138 14.08 14.05 19.74
C LYS A 138 13.90 13.04 20.86
N MET A 139 14.99 12.60 21.50
CA MET A 139 14.89 11.61 22.57
C MET A 139 14.05 12.10 23.74
N PHE A 140 14.11 13.39 24.08
CA PHE A 140 13.22 14.01 25.04
C PHE A 140 11.78 14.06 24.55
N ILE A 141 11.51 14.58 23.36
CA ILE A 141 10.11 14.62 22.87
C ILE A 141 9.48 13.22 22.81
N LEU A 142 10.24 12.20 22.43
CA LEU A 142 9.69 10.84 22.26
C LEU A 142 9.56 10.08 23.58
N ASN A 143 10.60 10.08 24.42
CA ASN A 143 10.61 9.26 25.63
C ASN A 143 10.19 10.05 26.87
N LEU A 144 10.64 11.30 26.98
CA LEU A 144 10.31 12.14 28.12
C LEU A 144 8.84 12.56 28.10
N SER A 145 8.20 12.71 26.92
CA SER A 145 6.76 12.99 26.86
C SER A 145 5.93 11.91 27.55
N VAL A 146 6.21 10.64 27.30
CA VAL A 146 5.48 9.52 27.92
C VAL A 146 5.76 9.43 29.42
N VAL A 147 7.02 9.63 29.83
CA VAL A 147 7.39 9.65 31.26
C VAL A 147 6.75 10.83 31.99
N LEU A 148 6.79 12.03 31.42
CA LEU A 148 6.16 13.21 32.01
C LEU A 148 4.64 13.10 32.02
N LEU A 149 4.05 12.46 31.00
CA LEU A 149 2.61 12.21 30.96
C LEU A 149 2.21 11.30 32.11
N ALA A 150 2.96 10.22 32.34
CA ALA A 150 2.74 9.34 33.49
C ALA A 150 2.94 10.06 34.84
N PHE A 151 3.87 11.01 34.90
CA PHE A 151 4.10 11.82 36.10
C PHE A 151 2.96 12.82 36.37
N ILE A 152 2.38 13.44 35.33
CA ILE A 152 1.33 14.45 35.48
C ILE A 152 -0.07 13.82 35.60
N GLN A 153 -0.37 12.78 34.84
CA GLN A 153 -1.68 12.12 34.79
C GLN A 153 -1.73 10.90 35.73
N THR A 154 -1.49 11.13 37.02
CA THR A 154 -1.39 10.08 38.05
C THR A 154 -2.65 9.26 38.27
N THR A 155 -3.78 9.63 37.67
CA THR A 155 -5.10 9.02 37.91
C THR A 155 -5.57 8.01 36.87
N ASN A 156 -4.96 7.94 35.67
CA ASN A 156 -5.45 7.03 34.61
C ASN A 156 -4.31 6.37 33.81
N SER A 157 -3.77 5.26 34.33
CA SER A 157 -2.66 4.53 33.72
C SER A 157 -2.94 4.00 32.31
N SER A 158 -4.22 3.88 31.90
CA SER A 158 -4.60 3.52 30.54
C SER A 158 -4.20 4.57 29.50
N ASP A 159 -4.28 5.86 29.86
CA ASP A 159 -4.17 6.96 28.91
C ASP A 159 -2.72 7.12 28.45
N VAL A 160 -1.77 6.89 29.35
CA VAL A 160 -0.33 6.79 29.02
C VAL A 160 -0.08 5.68 28.01
N GLY A 161 -0.75 4.53 28.17
CA GLY A 161 -0.65 3.39 27.26
C GLY A 161 -1.26 3.68 25.89
N VAL A 162 -2.45 4.31 25.84
CA VAL A 162 -3.10 4.75 24.60
C VAL A 162 -2.21 5.75 23.86
N PHE A 163 -1.74 6.78 24.55
CA PHE A 163 -0.88 7.80 23.96
C PHE A 163 0.45 7.22 23.45
N TYR A 164 1.05 6.27 24.17
CA TYR A 164 2.25 5.57 23.69
C TYR A 164 1.99 4.87 22.36
N ILE A 165 0.86 4.17 22.21
CA ILE A 165 0.49 3.50 20.96
C ILE A 165 0.27 4.51 19.83
N GLU A 166 -0.50 5.58 20.08
CA GLU A 166 -0.72 6.66 19.11
C GLU A 166 0.60 7.28 18.63
N LEU A 167 1.50 7.56 19.57
CA LEU A 167 2.83 8.09 19.31
C LEU A 167 3.65 7.11 18.46
N MET A 168 3.70 5.82 18.83
CA MET A 168 4.46 4.81 18.07
C MET A 168 3.98 4.65 16.63
N ILE A 169 2.66 4.69 16.39
CA ILE A 169 2.11 4.63 15.02
C ILE A 169 2.54 5.86 14.22
N SER A 170 2.46 7.06 14.81
CA SER A 170 2.87 8.30 14.13
C SER A 170 4.35 8.28 13.77
N LEU A 171 5.21 7.76 14.66
CA LEU A 171 6.65 7.64 14.43
C LEU A 171 6.97 6.61 13.34
N ALA A 172 6.27 5.47 13.35
CA ALA A 172 6.42 4.47 12.31
C ALA A 172 6.11 5.05 10.93
N ALA A 173 5.03 5.82 10.82
CA ALA A 173 4.67 6.51 9.57
C ALA A 173 5.73 7.53 9.13
N GLY A 174 6.25 8.36 10.05
CA GLY A 174 7.30 9.35 9.77
C GLY A 174 8.69 8.74 9.50
N SER A 175 8.92 7.49 9.86
CA SER A 175 10.23 6.83 9.74
C SER A 175 10.69 6.64 8.30
N VAL A 176 9.75 6.57 7.33
CA VAL A 176 10.05 6.35 5.90
C VAL A 176 10.91 7.47 5.32
N ALA A 177 10.53 8.73 5.55
CA ALA A 177 11.33 9.88 5.12
C ALA A 177 12.72 9.86 5.74
N SER A 178 12.81 9.60 7.05
CA SER A 178 14.10 9.56 7.74
C SER A 178 15.00 8.45 7.22
N SER A 179 14.45 7.26 6.96
CA SER A 179 15.21 6.10 6.48
C SER A 179 15.80 6.35 5.09
N LEU A 180 15.02 6.95 4.17
CA LEU A 180 15.51 7.32 2.85
C LEU A 180 16.54 8.45 2.91
N ALA A 181 16.37 9.42 3.81
CA ALA A 181 17.35 10.48 4.03
C ALA A 181 18.68 9.96 4.62
N PHE A 182 18.65 8.95 5.51
CA PHE A 182 19.86 8.33 6.04
C PHE A 182 20.53 7.39 5.02
N MET A 183 19.74 6.69 4.20
CA MET A 183 20.25 5.77 3.18
C MET A 183 21.05 6.49 2.09
N THR A 184 20.75 7.76 1.82
CA THR A 184 21.52 8.55 0.84
C THR A 184 22.85 9.04 1.38
N ILE A 185 23.09 9.08 2.70
CA ILE A 185 24.33 9.65 3.26
C ILE A 185 25.59 8.96 2.73
N PRO A 186 25.75 7.61 2.78
CA PRO A 186 26.95 6.94 2.28
C PRO A 186 27.17 7.14 0.77
N ALA A 187 26.08 7.10 -0.01
CA ALA A 187 26.10 7.31 -1.45
C ALA A 187 26.48 8.76 -1.81
N SER A 188 25.97 9.73 -1.05
CA SER A 188 26.27 11.15 -1.20
C SER A 188 27.73 11.47 -0.87
N VAL A 189 28.31 10.86 0.17
CA VAL A 189 29.72 11.08 0.56
C VAL A 189 30.69 10.53 -0.50
N SER A 190 30.31 9.46 -1.19
CA SER A 190 31.13 8.82 -2.24
C SER A 190 31.04 9.50 -3.62
N ALA A 191 30.12 10.46 -3.79
CA ALA A 191 29.83 11.12 -5.05
C ALA A 191 30.53 12.48 -5.20
N LYS A 192 30.90 12.86 -6.44
CA LYS A 192 31.41 14.21 -6.75
C LYS A 192 30.35 15.28 -6.40
N ASN A 193 30.78 16.49 -6.03
CA ASN A 193 29.95 17.55 -5.43
C ASN A 193 28.56 17.79 -6.09
N ALA A 194 28.45 17.75 -7.42
CA ALA A 194 27.17 17.92 -8.11
C ALA A 194 26.24 16.71 -7.91
N ALA A 195 26.75 15.48 -8.09
CA ALA A 195 26.01 14.24 -7.89
C ALA A 195 25.65 14.01 -6.40
N ARG A 196 26.47 14.52 -5.46
CA ARG A 196 26.20 14.46 -4.02
C ARG A 196 24.90 15.16 -3.63
N SER A 197 24.68 16.38 -4.17
CA SER A 197 23.48 17.18 -3.91
C SER A 197 22.24 16.55 -4.53
N GLU A 198 22.36 16.02 -5.76
CA GLU A 198 21.27 15.37 -6.49
C GLU A 198 20.78 14.10 -5.79
N ILE A 199 21.69 13.20 -5.40
CA ILE A 199 21.36 11.95 -4.68
C ILE A 199 20.65 12.24 -3.35
N SER A 200 21.13 13.23 -2.60
CA SER A 200 20.54 13.63 -1.31
C SER A 200 19.13 14.23 -1.52
N SER A 201 18.98 15.12 -2.50
CA SER A 201 17.71 15.76 -2.84
C SER A 201 16.66 14.74 -3.31
N ASP A 202 17.04 13.78 -4.15
CA ASP A 202 16.13 12.76 -4.68
C ASP A 202 15.64 11.81 -3.58
N GLY A 203 16.52 11.33 -2.71
CA GLY A 203 16.11 10.47 -1.58
C GLY A 203 15.17 11.18 -0.62
N ILE A 204 15.41 12.47 -0.33
CA ILE A 204 14.53 13.28 0.50
C ILE A 204 13.17 13.50 -0.19
N ARG A 205 13.17 13.84 -1.49
CA ARG A 205 11.94 14.05 -2.26
C ARG A 205 11.06 12.79 -2.26
N ILE A 206 11.65 11.65 -2.58
CA ILE A 206 10.96 10.35 -2.58
C ILE A 206 10.47 10.01 -1.16
N GLY A 207 11.31 10.22 -0.14
CA GLY A 207 10.98 9.92 1.25
C GLY A 207 9.81 10.73 1.78
N LEU A 208 9.77 12.03 1.50
CA LEU A 208 8.64 12.89 1.86
C LEU A 208 7.36 12.50 1.10
N GLY A 209 7.46 12.17 -0.19
CA GLY A 209 6.32 11.73 -0.98
C GLY A 209 5.72 10.41 -0.49
N LEU A 210 6.53 9.41 -0.13
CA LEU A 210 6.02 8.16 0.42
C LEU A 210 5.41 8.35 1.82
N THR A 211 6.04 9.19 2.64
CA THR A 211 5.52 9.55 3.97
C THR A 211 4.17 10.27 3.85
N ALA A 212 4.00 11.11 2.83
CA ALA A 212 2.75 11.81 2.54
C ALA A 212 1.57 10.85 2.30
N ILE A 213 1.79 9.76 1.58
CA ILE A 213 0.76 8.74 1.33
C ILE A 213 0.29 8.12 2.65
N ILE A 214 1.23 7.77 3.52
CA ILE A 214 0.93 7.16 4.82
C ILE A 214 0.23 8.17 5.74
N ALA A 215 0.75 9.40 5.82
CA ALA A 215 0.16 10.45 6.65
C ALA A 215 -1.29 10.78 6.23
N ALA A 216 -1.57 10.87 4.93
CA ALA A 216 -2.91 11.08 4.41
C ALA A 216 -3.87 9.95 4.80
N ALA A 217 -3.43 8.69 4.69
CA ALA A 217 -4.22 7.53 5.12
C ALA A 217 -4.59 7.60 6.61
N LEU A 218 -3.64 7.95 7.48
CA LEU A 218 -3.87 8.06 8.92
C LEU A 218 -4.80 9.24 9.28
N LEU A 219 -4.64 10.38 8.60
CA LEU A 219 -5.48 11.56 8.81
C LEU A 219 -6.93 11.37 8.33
N ALA A 220 -7.16 10.47 7.36
CA ALA A 220 -8.49 10.27 6.77
C ALA A 220 -9.48 9.57 7.71
N ALA A 221 -9.01 8.66 8.57
CA ALA A 221 -9.87 7.93 9.50
C ALA A 221 -9.10 7.47 10.77
N PRO A 222 -8.66 8.41 11.62
CA PRO A 222 -7.79 8.11 12.77
C PRO A 222 -8.43 7.12 13.76
N THR A 223 -9.73 7.27 14.07
CA THR A 223 -10.47 6.37 14.98
C THR A 223 -10.58 4.96 14.44
N PHE A 224 -10.77 4.80 13.14
CA PHE A 224 -10.80 3.48 12.49
C PHE A 224 -9.44 2.80 12.51
N VAL A 225 -8.35 3.56 12.33
CA VAL A 225 -7.00 2.99 12.44
C VAL A 225 -6.72 2.48 13.84
N LEU A 226 -7.09 3.25 14.88
CA LEU A 226 -6.92 2.81 16.27
C LEU A 226 -7.80 1.61 16.62
N SER A 227 -9.03 1.56 16.09
CA SER A 227 -9.94 0.43 16.36
C SER A 227 -9.45 -0.91 15.77
N MET A 228 -8.60 -0.88 14.74
CA MET A 228 -7.92 -2.08 14.23
C MET A 228 -6.93 -2.70 15.23
N ILE A 229 -6.41 -1.90 16.16
CA ILE A 229 -5.51 -2.37 17.24
C ILE A 229 -6.34 -2.93 18.40
N GLY A 230 -7.40 -2.21 18.77
CA GLY A 230 -8.34 -2.67 19.77
C GLY A 230 -9.40 -1.63 20.10
N PRO A 231 -10.58 -2.05 20.59
CA PRO A 231 -11.69 -1.15 20.87
C PRO A 231 -11.35 -0.10 21.94
N ASN A 232 -10.47 -0.44 22.89
CA ASN A 232 -10.05 0.45 23.98
C ASN A 232 -9.20 1.64 23.49
N TYR A 233 -8.67 1.59 22.26
CA TYR A 233 -7.90 2.68 21.67
C TYR A 233 -8.77 3.63 20.83
N ALA A 234 -10.05 3.31 20.60
CA ALA A 234 -10.91 4.04 19.67
C ALA A 234 -11.66 5.24 20.30
N SER A 235 -11.48 5.50 21.60
CA SER A 235 -12.35 6.37 22.40
C SER A 235 -12.27 7.85 22.02
N GLU A 236 -11.09 8.40 21.71
CA GLU A 236 -10.94 9.81 21.34
C GLU A 236 -9.78 10.01 20.35
N GLY A 237 -10.00 9.76 19.06
CA GLY A 237 -8.95 9.85 18.00
C GLY A 237 -8.35 11.26 17.76
N THR A 238 -8.63 12.24 18.61
CA THR A 238 -8.18 13.63 18.51
C THR A 238 -6.69 13.77 18.77
N SER A 239 -6.15 13.16 19.84
CA SER A 239 -4.71 13.18 20.12
C SER A 239 -3.93 12.49 19.00
N PHE A 240 -4.42 11.33 18.53
CA PHE A 240 -3.82 10.63 17.40
C PHE A 240 -3.86 11.45 16.10
N PHE A 241 -4.96 12.14 15.81
CA PHE A 241 -5.06 13.03 14.65
C PHE A 241 -3.98 14.13 14.69
N ILE A 242 -3.77 14.75 15.85
CA ILE A 242 -2.75 15.80 16.06
C ILE A 242 -1.33 15.24 15.93
N LEU A 243 -1.09 14.03 16.44
CA LEU A 243 0.18 13.31 16.22
C LEU A 243 0.40 12.99 14.74
N CYS A 244 -0.65 12.62 14.01
CA CYS A 244 -0.57 12.41 12.56
C CYS A 244 -0.23 13.70 11.79
N LEU A 245 -0.76 14.86 12.22
CA LEU A 245 -0.35 16.16 11.68
C LEU A 245 1.14 16.44 11.95
N SER A 246 1.69 15.95 13.05
CA SER A 246 3.10 16.12 13.42
C SER A 246 4.07 15.29 12.56
N ILE A 247 3.57 14.32 11.78
CA ILE A 247 4.39 13.48 10.89
C ILE A 247 5.15 14.33 9.87
N ILE A 248 4.51 15.33 9.25
CA ILE A 248 5.15 16.13 8.20
C ILE A 248 6.25 17.02 8.79
N PRO A 249 5.99 17.86 9.81
CA PRO A 249 7.05 18.68 10.40
C PRO A 249 8.22 17.82 10.93
N ALA A 250 7.92 16.67 11.55
CA ALA A 250 8.96 15.75 11.99
C ALA A 250 9.78 15.16 10.83
N ALA A 251 9.13 14.79 9.72
CA ALA A 251 9.81 14.29 8.52
C ALA A 251 10.69 15.36 7.86
N ILE A 252 10.22 16.61 7.79
CA ILE A 252 11.00 17.77 7.31
C ILE A 252 12.22 17.96 8.21
N LEU A 253 12.03 18.02 9.53
CA LEU A 253 13.12 18.19 10.49
C LEU A 253 14.17 17.08 10.34
N ASN A 254 13.74 15.82 10.28
CA ASN A 254 14.65 14.67 10.12
C ASN A 254 15.44 14.73 8.81
N SER A 255 14.78 15.11 7.70
CA SER A 255 15.43 15.25 6.40
C SER A 255 16.42 16.42 6.39
N SER A 256 16.05 17.55 6.99
CA SER A 256 16.93 18.71 7.16
C SER A 256 18.16 18.36 8.01
N ILE A 257 17.98 17.61 9.11
CA ILE A 257 19.11 17.18 9.97
C ILE A 257 20.06 16.27 9.20
N ALA A 258 19.54 15.27 8.48
CA ALA A 258 20.36 14.39 7.65
C ALA A 258 21.19 15.21 6.65
N LYS A 259 20.59 16.21 6.02
CA LYS A 259 21.26 17.10 5.09
C LYS A 259 22.31 18.00 5.76
N MET A 260 21.97 18.64 6.88
CA MET A 260 22.88 19.52 7.63
C MET A 260 24.11 18.76 8.15
N ASN A 261 23.93 17.49 8.53
CA ASN A 261 25.05 16.59 8.88
C ASN A 261 25.99 16.37 7.68
N THR A 262 25.47 16.31 6.45
CA THR A 262 26.31 16.20 5.26
C THR A 262 26.94 17.52 4.79
N SER A 263 26.55 18.66 5.38
CA SER A 263 27.00 20.01 4.98
C SER A 263 27.73 20.77 6.09
N ASP A 264 28.13 20.08 7.17
CA ASP A 264 28.85 20.62 8.34
C ASP A 264 28.22 21.86 9.01
N LYS A 265 26.90 22.04 8.91
CA LYS A 265 26.16 23.18 9.49
C LYS A 265 25.77 22.94 10.96
N LEU A 266 26.77 22.62 11.79
CA LEU A 266 26.56 22.16 13.17
C LEU A 266 25.84 23.18 14.08
N ARG A 267 26.11 24.48 13.93
CA ARG A 267 25.46 25.53 14.75
C ARG A 267 23.94 25.56 14.59
N GLY A 268 23.44 25.36 13.38
CA GLY A 268 21.99 25.36 13.13
C GLY A 268 21.29 24.17 13.80
N LEU A 269 21.94 23.00 13.85
CA LEU A 269 21.41 21.80 14.52
C LEU A 269 21.23 22.03 16.03
N VAL A 270 22.20 22.68 16.66
CA VAL A 270 22.13 23.02 18.09
C VAL A 270 20.98 23.97 18.37
N ILE A 271 20.86 25.05 17.60
CA ILE A 271 19.81 26.06 17.77
C ILE A 271 18.42 25.43 17.59
N ILE A 272 18.22 24.66 16.52
CA ILE A 272 16.95 23.98 16.25
C ILE A 272 16.60 23.01 17.39
N GLY A 273 17.56 22.21 17.85
CA GLY A 273 17.35 21.27 18.95
C GLY A 273 16.97 21.95 20.27
N CYS A 274 17.67 23.02 20.66
CA CYS A 274 17.39 23.75 21.89
C CYS A 274 16.01 24.42 21.86
N ILE A 275 15.66 25.09 20.76
CA ILE A 275 14.35 25.74 20.61
C ILE A 275 13.24 24.70 20.61
N GLN A 276 13.44 23.58 19.93
CA GLN A 276 12.48 22.48 19.92
C GLN A 276 12.20 21.95 21.33
N ILE A 277 13.23 21.74 22.16
CA ILE A 277 13.07 21.32 23.56
C ILE A 277 12.33 22.38 24.37
N ALA A 278 12.73 23.66 24.25
CA ALA A 278 12.13 24.74 25.00
C ALA A 278 10.63 24.89 24.69
N VAL A 279 10.26 24.90 23.40
CA VAL A 279 8.87 24.97 22.97
C VAL A 279 8.09 23.74 23.43
N PHE A 280 8.67 22.54 23.33
CA PHE A 280 8.04 21.33 23.83
C PHE A 280 7.75 21.42 25.32
N LEU A 281 8.74 21.72 26.16
CA LEU A 281 8.57 21.76 27.62
C LEU A 281 7.58 22.84 28.06
N LEU A 282 7.67 24.04 27.47
CA LEU A 282 6.75 25.14 27.76
C LEU A 282 5.31 24.78 27.39
N ALA A 283 5.09 24.26 26.19
CA ALA A 283 3.76 23.84 25.76
C ALA A 283 3.25 22.66 26.59
N PHE A 284 4.11 21.69 26.89
CA PHE A 284 3.75 20.47 27.61
C PHE A 284 3.25 20.78 29.02
N PHE A 285 4.02 21.55 29.81
CA PHE A 285 3.63 21.88 31.18
C PHE A 285 2.40 22.81 31.28
N VAL A 286 2.06 23.53 30.20
CA VAL A 286 0.85 24.37 30.16
C VAL A 286 -0.37 23.60 29.65
N LEU A 287 -0.21 22.86 28.55
CA LEU A 287 -1.32 22.24 27.83
C LEU A 287 -1.64 20.84 28.35
N SER A 288 -0.63 20.03 28.70
CA SER A 288 -0.84 18.63 29.11
C SER A 288 -1.67 18.50 30.40
N PRO A 289 -1.50 19.34 31.44
CA PRO A 289 -2.37 19.29 32.62
C PRO A 289 -3.82 19.70 32.33
N THR A 290 -4.02 20.61 31.37
CA THR A 290 -5.35 21.20 31.09
C THR A 290 -6.15 20.38 30.08
N TYR A 291 -5.50 19.86 29.04
CA TYR A 291 -6.12 19.20 27.88
C TYR A 291 -5.77 17.71 27.77
N GLY A 292 -5.15 17.14 28.80
CA GLY A 292 -4.77 15.73 28.83
C GLY A 292 -3.90 15.30 27.64
N LEU A 293 -4.24 14.16 27.02
CA LEU A 293 -3.55 13.59 25.85
C LEU A 293 -3.49 14.54 24.66
N THR A 294 -4.57 15.31 24.46
CA THR A 294 -4.66 16.30 23.38
C THR A 294 -3.63 17.41 23.61
N GLY A 295 -3.49 17.90 24.84
CA GLY A 295 -2.47 18.89 25.20
C GLY A 295 -1.04 18.39 24.97
N THR A 296 -0.80 17.12 25.27
CA THR A 296 0.48 16.46 24.99
C THR A 296 0.78 16.40 23.48
N ALA A 297 -0.20 15.97 22.67
CA ALA A 297 -0.07 15.90 21.22
C ALA A 297 0.17 17.29 20.60
N ILE A 298 -0.53 18.33 21.06
CA ILE A 298 -0.33 19.71 20.60
C ILE A 298 1.09 20.19 20.90
N SER A 299 1.63 19.82 22.07
CA SER A 299 3.00 20.19 22.47
C SER A 299 4.04 19.59 21.52
N ILE A 300 3.85 18.34 21.10
CA ILE A 300 4.70 17.67 20.09
C ILE A 300 4.55 18.33 18.72
N LEU A 301 3.32 18.66 18.30
CA LEU A 301 3.04 19.35 17.05
C LEU A 301 3.70 20.73 17.01
N ALA A 302 3.57 21.52 18.08
CA ALA A 302 4.16 22.86 18.18
C ALA A 302 5.69 22.79 18.08
N ALA A 303 6.32 21.90 18.86
CA ALA A 303 7.77 21.72 18.87
C ALA A 303 8.32 21.21 17.53
N SER A 304 7.62 20.29 16.86
CA SER A 304 8.03 19.79 15.55
C SER A 304 7.80 20.83 14.44
N SER A 305 6.74 21.63 14.52
CA SER A 305 6.41 22.69 13.56
C SER A 305 7.43 23.83 13.58
N ILE A 306 7.76 24.35 14.77
CA ILE A 306 8.77 25.43 14.88
C ILE A 306 10.13 24.96 14.38
N ALA A 307 10.52 23.73 14.73
CA ALA A 307 11.78 23.13 14.29
C ALA A 307 11.81 22.92 12.77
N ALA A 308 10.70 22.50 12.17
CA ALA A 308 10.58 22.34 10.72
C ALA A 308 10.71 23.69 10.00
N VAL A 309 10.00 24.73 10.43
CA VAL A 309 10.07 26.07 9.84
C VAL A 309 11.49 26.63 9.91
N MET A 310 12.15 26.54 11.07
CA MET A 310 13.53 26.98 11.22
C MET A 310 14.50 26.18 10.33
N SER A 311 14.30 24.86 10.23
CA SER A 311 15.14 24.01 9.38
C SER A 311 15.00 24.35 7.89
N LEU A 312 13.79 24.72 7.45
CA LEU A 312 13.52 25.16 6.08
C LEU A 312 14.15 26.52 5.80
N ALA A 313 14.05 27.47 6.73
CA ALA A 313 14.66 28.79 6.61
C ALA A 313 16.20 28.71 6.44
N TRP A 314 16.83 27.72 7.06
CA TRP A 314 18.27 27.45 6.91
C TRP A 314 18.65 26.69 5.63
N SER A 315 17.67 26.08 4.97
CA SER A 315 17.86 25.31 3.75
C SER A 315 17.52 26.17 2.53
N HIS A 316 18.53 26.84 1.97
CA HIS A 316 18.38 27.73 0.81
C HIS A 316 18.17 27.02 -0.55
N GLU A 317 17.84 25.73 -0.57
CA GLU A 317 17.67 24.97 -1.81
C GLU A 317 16.21 24.93 -2.29
N ARG A 318 15.97 25.53 -3.47
CA ARG A 318 14.64 25.59 -4.10
C ARG A 318 14.03 24.22 -4.39
N SER A 319 14.84 23.23 -4.77
CA SER A 319 14.38 21.85 -5.05
C SER A 319 13.78 21.19 -3.80
N TYR A 320 14.45 21.36 -2.66
CA TYR A 320 13.98 20.86 -1.37
C TYR A 320 12.68 21.55 -0.93
N LEU A 321 12.65 22.88 -0.97
CA LEU A 321 11.45 23.66 -0.62
C LEU A 321 10.24 23.28 -1.50
N ARG A 322 10.46 23.07 -2.81
CA ARG A 322 9.40 22.59 -3.72
C ARG A 322 8.89 21.21 -3.32
N SER A 323 9.79 20.29 -2.97
CA SER A 323 9.42 18.92 -2.57
C SER A 323 8.60 18.89 -1.28
N VAL A 324 8.97 19.75 -0.31
CA VAL A 324 8.23 19.94 0.94
C VAL A 324 6.85 20.54 0.66
N ALA A 325 6.78 21.63 -0.11
CA ALA A 325 5.51 22.27 -0.45
C ALA A 325 4.55 21.33 -1.19
N ALA A 326 5.08 20.55 -2.13
CA ALA A 326 4.31 19.59 -2.92
C ALA A 326 3.83 18.38 -2.09
N SER A 327 4.65 17.88 -1.16
CA SER A 327 4.23 16.79 -0.27
C SER A 327 3.16 17.27 0.72
N SER A 328 3.33 18.47 1.31
CA SER A 328 2.35 19.06 2.22
C SER A 328 1.02 19.35 1.51
N SER A 329 1.04 19.89 0.29
CA SER A 329 -0.19 20.15 -0.47
C SER A 329 -0.89 18.87 -0.91
N ALA A 330 -0.15 17.81 -1.23
CA ALA A 330 -0.72 16.51 -1.56
C ALA A 330 -1.42 15.84 -0.35
N ILE A 331 -0.87 16.02 0.85
CA ILE A 331 -1.50 15.51 2.09
C ILE A 331 -2.77 16.30 2.38
N LEU A 332 -2.72 17.64 2.27
CA LEU A 332 -3.89 18.49 2.44
C LEU A 332 -5.01 18.10 1.46
N ALA A 333 -4.68 17.90 0.18
CA ALA A 333 -5.64 17.49 -0.84
C ALA A 333 -6.26 16.12 -0.53
N GLY A 334 -5.44 15.14 -0.13
CA GLY A 334 -5.94 13.81 0.26
C GLY A 334 -6.79 13.84 1.52
N TRP A 335 -6.39 14.59 2.54
CA TRP A 335 -7.15 14.75 3.77
C TRP A 335 -8.50 15.43 3.50
N LEU A 336 -8.53 16.53 2.74
CA LEU A 336 -9.77 17.21 2.36
C LEU A 336 -10.72 16.28 1.57
N ALA A 337 -10.18 15.48 0.65
CA ALA A 337 -10.96 14.49 -0.08
C ALA A 337 -11.57 13.44 0.85
N GLY A 338 -10.76 12.84 1.74
CA GLY A 338 -11.24 11.89 2.74
C GLY A 338 -12.30 12.50 3.67
N TYR A 339 -12.04 13.70 4.18
CA TYR A 339 -12.94 14.43 5.07
C TYR A 339 -14.28 14.77 4.39
N SER A 340 -14.26 15.20 3.12
CA SER A 340 -15.51 15.44 2.37
C SER A 340 -16.39 14.20 2.26
N LEU A 341 -15.80 13.00 2.17
CA LEU A 341 -16.53 11.74 2.14
C LEU A 341 -16.99 11.30 3.53
N GLN A 342 -16.29 11.72 4.58
CA GLN A 342 -16.73 11.55 5.96
C GLN A 342 -18.05 12.30 6.22
N LEU A 343 -18.23 13.50 5.65
CA LEU A 343 -19.49 14.25 5.71
C LEU A 343 -20.66 13.50 5.07
N LEU A 344 -20.37 12.59 4.13
CA LEU A 344 -21.35 11.70 3.49
C LEU A 344 -21.54 10.37 4.23
N GLN A 345 -20.94 10.21 5.42
CA GLN A 345 -21.02 9.02 6.27
C GLN A 345 -20.59 7.72 5.55
N LEU A 346 -19.64 7.82 4.61
CA LEU A 346 -19.11 6.64 3.93
C LEU A 346 -18.20 5.79 4.85
N PRO A 347 -18.03 4.49 4.56
CA PRO A 347 -17.18 3.61 5.37
C PRO A 347 -15.71 4.08 5.37
N ALA A 348 -15.04 3.99 6.52
CA ALA A 348 -13.66 4.45 6.71
C ALA A 348 -12.66 3.91 5.66
N VAL A 349 -12.84 2.68 5.19
CA VAL A 349 -12.03 2.08 4.12
C VAL A 349 -12.11 2.91 2.83
N VAL A 350 -13.27 3.45 2.50
CA VAL A 350 -13.48 4.32 1.32
C VAL A 350 -12.79 5.67 1.52
N LEU A 351 -12.92 6.28 2.71
CA LEU A 351 -12.25 7.54 3.07
C LEU A 351 -10.74 7.42 2.90
N ILE A 352 -10.14 6.38 3.48
CA ILE A 352 -8.70 6.09 3.38
C ILE A 352 -8.31 5.88 1.91
N SER A 353 -9.06 5.06 1.17
CA SER A 353 -8.73 4.74 -0.23
C SER A 353 -8.75 5.98 -1.13
N VAL A 354 -9.75 6.85 -0.97
CA VAL A 354 -9.86 8.09 -1.75
C VAL A 354 -8.80 9.09 -1.31
N SER A 355 -8.56 9.23 -0.01
CA SER A 355 -7.51 10.10 0.52
C SER A 355 -6.13 9.75 -0.05
N VAL A 356 -5.77 8.46 0.01
CA VAL A 356 -4.54 7.91 -0.57
C VAL A 356 -4.50 8.12 -2.08
N GLY A 357 -5.59 7.83 -2.80
CA GLY A 357 -5.67 8.01 -4.25
C GLY A 357 -5.44 9.45 -4.69
N VAL A 358 -6.06 10.41 -4.01
CA VAL A 358 -5.90 11.85 -4.27
C VAL A 358 -4.49 12.32 -3.92
N THR A 359 -3.93 11.89 -2.78
CA THR A 359 -2.53 12.21 -2.42
C THR A 359 -1.55 11.68 -3.46
N ILE A 360 -1.71 10.43 -3.91
CA ILE A 360 -0.86 9.86 -4.97
C ILE A 360 -1.00 10.69 -6.26
N ALA A 361 -2.21 11.00 -6.69
CA ALA A 361 -2.45 11.81 -7.89
C ALA A 361 -1.81 13.21 -7.79
N ALA A 362 -1.91 13.87 -6.63
CA ALA A 362 -1.27 15.15 -6.37
C ALA A 362 0.26 15.06 -6.36
N LEU A 363 0.85 14.00 -5.81
CA LEU A 363 2.30 13.77 -5.82
C LEU A 363 2.85 13.55 -7.24
N PHE A 364 2.12 12.84 -8.10
CA PHE A 364 2.46 12.71 -9.51
C PHE A 364 2.28 14.04 -10.25
N GLY A 365 1.18 14.75 -10.03
CA GLY A 365 0.88 16.04 -10.65
C GLY A 365 1.92 17.12 -10.33
N THR A 366 2.44 17.11 -9.10
CA THR A 366 3.52 18.02 -8.66
C THR A 366 4.92 17.54 -9.04
N ARG A 367 5.05 16.34 -9.65
CA ARG A 367 6.33 15.67 -9.96
C ARG A 367 7.20 15.43 -8.74
N SER A 368 6.59 15.27 -7.56
CA SER A 368 7.29 14.87 -6.34
C SER A 368 7.71 13.40 -6.42
N ILE A 369 6.85 12.55 -6.98
CA ILE A 369 7.17 11.16 -7.31
C ILE A 369 7.00 10.97 -8.82
N SER A 370 7.97 10.33 -9.46
CA SER A 370 7.90 9.97 -10.87
C SER A 370 7.71 8.46 -11.08
N HIS A 371 7.24 8.07 -12.27
CA HIS A 371 7.14 6.66 -12.66
C HIS A 371 8.51 5.96 -12.68
N SER A 372 9.58 6.69 -13.00
CA SER A 372 10.96 6.18 -12.90
C SER A 372 11.35 5.88 -11.45
N ASP A 373 10.98 6.74 -10.50
CA ASP A 373 11.31 6.55 -9.07
C ASP A 373 10.70 5.25 -8.54
N ILE A 374 9.41 5.02 -8.82
CA ILE A 374 8.70 3.80 -8.41
C ILE A 374 9.33 2.56 -9.05
N ARG A 375 9.67 2.63 -10.34
CA ARG A 375 10.31 1.53 -11.05
C ARG A 375 11.69 1.20 -10.45
N THR A 376 12.46 2.21 -10.06
CA THR A 376 13.76 2.05 -9.41
C THR A 376 13.62 1.39 -8.04
N ILE A 377 12.67 1.83 -7.21
CA ILE A 377 12.38 1.24 -5.90
C ILE A 377 11.98 -0.24 -6.05
N LEU A 378 11.06 -0.55 -6.98
CA LEU A 378 10.61 -1.92 -7.23
C LEU A 378 11.73 -2.82 -7.79
N ARG A 379 12.63 -2.28 -8.60
CA ARG A 379 13.81 -3.01 -9.12
C ARG A 379 14.86 -3.25 -8.03
N ALA A 380 15.08 -2.28 -7.15
CA ALA A 380 15.98 -2.42 -6.01
C ALA A 380 15.51 -3.52 -5.05
N GLY A 381 14.20 -3.67 -4.84
CA GLY A 381 13.63 -4.75 -4.03
C GLY A 381 13.63 -6.14 -4.68
N THR A 382 13.82 -6.24 -6.01
CA THR A 382 13.76 -7.51 -6.75
C THR A 382 15.12 -8.00 -7.24
N LYS A 383 16.14 -7.13 -7.34
CA LYS A 383 17.50 -7.53 -7.70
C LYS A 383 18.30 -8.00 -6.47
N SER A 384 18.18 -9.30 -6.18
CA SER A 384 19.25 -10.04 -5.53
C SER A 384 20.40 -10.22 -6.52
N GLY A 385 21.50 -9.48 -6.34
CA GLY A 385 22.84 -9.82 -6.84
C GLY A 385 22.98 -10.10 -8.34
N GLY A 386 23.33 -9.07 -9.12
CA GLY A 386 23.79 -9.23 -10.50
C GLY A 386 24.73 -8.09 -10.89
N SER A 387 25.98 -8.44 -11.16
CA SER A 387 27.09 -7.56 -11.58
C SER A 387 26.72 -6.64 -12.76
N GLN A 388 27.43 -5.51 -12.86
CA GLN A 388 27.38 -4.48 -13.91
C GLN A 388 27.44 -5.01 -15.38
N ALA A 389 27.71 -6.30 -15.58
CA ALA A 389 27.62 -6.97 -16.88
C ALA A 389 26.20 -7.02 -17.48
N GLU A 390 25.14 -6.92 -16.66
CA GLU A 390 23.75 -6.89 -17.17
C GLU A 390 23.34 -5.54 -17.78
N GLU A 391 24.06 -4.46 -17.46
CA GLU A 391 23.73 -3.11 -17.89
C GLU A 391 24.05 -2.90 -19.38
N LYS A 392 25.01 -3.67 -19.93
CA LYS A 392 25.34 -3.68 -21.36
C LYS A 392 24.32 -4.38 -22.27
N LYS A 393 23.35 -5.13 -21.72
CA LYS A 393 22.27 -5.76 -22.51
C LYS A 393 21.12 -4.81 -22.86
N TRP A 394 21.15 -3.55 -22.40
CA TRP A 394 20.06 -2.58 -22.58
C TRP A 394 20.00 -1.90 -23.94
N HIS A 395 20.96 -2.15 -24.83
CA HIS A 395 20.97 -1.57 -26.18
C HIS A 395 20.35 -2.46 -27.28
N GLU A 396 19.86 -3.66 -26.96
CA GLU A 396 19.05 -4.45 -27.92
C GLU A 396 17.57 -4.17 -27.71
N LYS A 397 17.13 -3.07 -28.34
CA LYS A 397 15.75 -2.68 -28.49
C LYS A 397 15.09 -3.60 -29.52
N ASP A 398 14.57 -4.76 -29.10
CA ASP A 398 13.46 -5.41 -29.80
C ASP A 398 12.66 -6.44 -28.96
N GLN A 399 11.36 -6.11 -28.81
CA GLN A 399 10.20 -6.99 -28.56
C GLN A 399 9.98 -7.64 -27.18
N LYS A 400 9.73 -6.80 -26.16
CA LYS A 400 9.13 -7.23 -24.87
C LYS A 400 7.65 -7.65 -25.06
N LEU A 401 7.27 -8.77 -24.44
CA LEU A 401 5.90 -9.31 -24.45
C LEU A 401 4.94 -8.42 -23.65
N LYS A 402 3.82 -7.99 -24.25
CA LYS A 402 2.83 -7.10 -23.60
C LYS A 402 1.92 -7.91 -22.68
N THR A 403 1.77 -7.50 -21.42
CA THR A 403 0.91 -8.20 -20.44
C THR A 403 -0.35 -7.39 -20.16
N ILE A 404 -1.52 -8.00 -20.27
CA ILE A 404 -2.82 -7.36 -20.08
C ILE A 404 -3.54 -8.01 -18.90
N LEU A 405 -3.96 -7.20 -17.92
CA LEU A 405 -4.85 -7.64 -16.86
C LEU A 405 -6.30 -7.59 -17.36
N MET A 406 -6.93 -8.74 -17.49
CA MET A 406 -8.27 -8.89 -18.06
C MET A 406 -9.30 -9.07 -16.95
N LEU A 407 -10.14 -8.06 -16.72
CA LEU A 407 -11.14 -8.03 -15.65
C LEU A 407 -12.52 -8.36 -16.21
N GLY A 408 -13.23 -9.28 -15.56
CA GLY A 408 -14.58 -9.73 -15.90
C GLY A 408 -15.00 -10.93 -15.06
N ASN A 409 -16.20 -11.46 -15.27
CA ASN A 409 -16.71 -12.62 -14.53
C ASN A 409 -16.26 -13.96 -15.17
N TYR A 410 -14.96 -14.12 -15.40
CA TYR A 410 -14.42 -15.27 -16.10
C TYR A 410 -14.04 -16.42 -15.14
N GLY A 411 -14.21 -17.65 -15.62
CA GLY A 411 -13.98 -18.89 -14.90
C GLY A 411 -14.99 -19.20 -13.81
N ASN A 412 -16.22 -18.70 -13.94
CA ASN A 412 -17.30 -18.94 -12.97
C ASN A 412 -18.38 -19.90 -13.52
N PHE A 413 -17.95 -20.90 -14.31
CA PHE A 413 -18.81 -21.91 -14.94
C PHE A 413 -19.93 -21.34 -15.83
N ASN A 414 -19.73 -20.13 -16.36
CA ASN A 414 -20.66 -19.49 -17.28
C ASN A 414 -20.07 -19.47 -18.70
N ILE A 415 -20.60 -20.35 -19.56
CA ILE A 415 -20.17 -20.50 -20.96
C ILE A 415 -20.31 -19.18 -21.73
N GLY A 416 -21.33 -18.37 -21.42
CA GLY A 416 -21.52 -17.06 -22.02
C GLY A 416 -20.34 -16.12 -21.72
N ASP A 417 -19.93 -16.03 -20.46
CA ASP A 417 -18.80 -15.19 -20.05
C ASP A 417 -17.49 -15.69 -20.67
N GLU A 418 -17.30 -17.00 -20.82
CA GLU A 418 -16.14 -17.55 -21.52
C GLU A 418 -16.13 -17.24 -23.01
N MET A 419 -17.30 -17.23 -23.67
CA MET A 419 -17.41 -16.78 -25.06
C MET A 419 -17.06 -15.30 -25.21
N LEU A 420 -17.49 -14.44 -24.28
CA LEU A 420 -17.12 -13.03 -24.24
C LEU A 420 -15.61 -12.86 -24.03
N LEU A 421 -14.99 -13.64 -23.14
CA LEU A 421 -13.54 -13.64 -22.97
C LEU A 421 -12.83 -14.00 -24.28
N ARG A 422 -13.24 -15.08 -24.93
CA ARG A 422 -12.66 -15.55 -26.18
C ARG A 422 -12.80 -14.53 -27.31
N ALA A 423 -13.95 -13.85 -27.37
CA ALA A 423 -14.19 -12.73 -28.28
C ALA A 423 -13.13 -11.63 -28.12
N VAL A 424 -12.95 -11.14 -26.89
CA VAL A 424 -12.01 -10.04 -26.60
C VAL A 424 -10.57 -10.46 -26.91
N ILE A 425 -10.16 -11.66 -26.50
CA ILE A 425 -8.81 -12.18 -26.78
C ILE A 425 -8.54 -12.24 -28.29
N ARG A 426 -9.50 -12.76 -29.07
CA ARG A 426 -9.35 -12.85 -30.53
C ARG A 426 -9.29 -11.49 -31.21
N ASP A 427 -10.11 -10.54 -30.76
CA ASP A 427 -10.09 -9.18 -31.30
C ASP A 427 -8.75 -8.49 -31.06
N ILE A 428 -8.21 -8.57 -29.84
CA ILE A 428 -6.92 -7.97 -29.50
C ILE A 428 -5.77 -8.67 -30.23
N ARG A 429 -5.82 -10.00 -30.38
CA ARG A 429 -4.78 -10.74 -31.09
C ARG A 429 -4.67 -10.34 -32.57
N ARG A 430 -5.75 -9.84 -33.18
CA ARG A 430 -5.72 -9.35 -34.57
C ARG A 430 -4.85 -8.10 -34.71
N SER A 431 -4.82 -7.24 -33.70
CA SER A 431 -4.01 -6.02 -33.69
C SER A 431 -2.65 -6.21 -33.01
N GLU A 432 -2.53 -7.11 -32.04
CA GLU A 432 -1.35 -7.28 -31.19
C GLU A 432 -0.87 -8.74 -31.20
N ARG A 433 0.29 -9.01 -31.83
CA ARG A 433 0.80 -10.38 -32.03
C ARG A 433 1.55 -11.00 -30.83
N ARG A 434 2.03 -10.19 -29.87
CA ARG A 434 2.80 -10.64 -28.70
C ARG A 434 2.17 -10.16 -27.39
N VAL A 435 1.04 -10.77 -27.04
CA VAL A 435 0.24 -10.43 -25.86
C VAL A 435 -0.02 -11.65 -24.96
N VAL A 436 -0.02 -11.44 -23.65
CA VAL A 436 -0.49 -12.40 -22.65
C VAL A 436 -1.55 -11.76 -21.77
N PHE A 437 -2.61 -12.49 -21.50
CA PHE A 437 -3.75 -12.11 -20.69
C PHE A 437 -3.67 -12.76 -19.32
N GLU A 438 -3.59 -11.96 -18.28
CA GLU A 438 -3.69 -12.39 -16.90
C GLU A 438 -5.14 -12.21 -16.43
N ILE A 439 -5.79 -13.31 -16.02
CA ILE A 439 -7.24 -13.35 -15.80
C ILE A 439 -7.54 -13.71 -14.35
N PRO A 440 -7.93 -12.75 -13.50
CA PRO A 440 -8.44 -13.05 -12.17
C PRO A 440 -9.69 -13.94 -12.26
N THR A 441 -9.65 -15.11 -11.61
CA THR A 441 -10.75 -16.08 -11.61
C THR A 441 -10.86 -16.86 -10.30
N ARG A 442 -12.06 -17.36 -9.99
CA ARG A 442 -12.31 -18.26 -8.85
C ARG A 442 -11.92 -19.70 -9.16
N ASN A 443 -12.02 -20.13 -10.43
CA ASN A 443 -11.75 -21.50 -10.85
C ASN A 443 -10.73 -21.51 -12.00
N PRO A 444 -9.43 -21.37 -11.72
CA PRO A 444 -8.36 -21.39 -12.72
C PRO A 444 -8.42 -22.60 -13.66
N SER A 445 -8.68 -23.78 -13.10
CA SER A 445 -8.75 -25.03 -13.86
C SER A 445 -9.85 -25.03 -14.92
N PHE A 446 -10.96 -24.33 -14.68
CA PHE A 446 -12.05 -24.25 -15.66
C PHE A 446 -11.64 -23.38 -16.87
N VAL A 447 -10.95 -22.27 -16.63
CA VAL A 447 -10.42 -21.40 -17.70
C VAL A 447 -9.40 -22.19 -18.55
N ASP A 448 -8.50 -22.94 -17.91
CA ASP A 448 -7.51 -23.76 -18.61
C ASP A 448 -8.15 -24.84 -19.49
N VAL A 449 -9.20 -25.50 -19.01
CA VAL A 449 -9.92 -26.52 -19.77
C VAL A 449 -10.68 -25.91 -20.94
N TYR A 450 -11.46 -24.84 -20.69
CA TYR A 450 -12.32 -24.25 -21.72
C TYR A 450 -11.52 -23.53 -22.82
N HIS A 451 -10.40 -22.89 -22.44
CA HIS A 451 -9.52 -22.17 -23.38
C HIS A 451 -8.23 -22.91 -23.68
N LYS A 452 -8.22 -24.25 -23.64
CA LYS A 452 -7.02 -25.07 -23.88
C LYS A 452 -6.27 -24.69 -25.16
N ALA A 453 -6.99 -24.37 -26.23
CA ALA A 453 -6.41 -23.93 -27.52
C ALA A 453 -5.69 -22.56 -27.45
N ASP A 454 -6.10 -21.70 -26.52
CA ASP A 454 -5.59 -20.35 -26.31
C ASP A 454 -4.75 -20.25 -25.01
N SER A 455 -4.41 -21.39 -24.38
CA SER A 455 -3.69 -21.48 -23.09
C SER A 455 -2.31 -20.82 -23.08
N HIS A 456 -1.62 -20.75 -24.22
CA HIS A 456 -0.35 -20.03 -24.35
C HIS A 456 -0.49 -18.52 -24.20
N LEU A 457 -1.70 -17.98 -24.37
CA LEU A 457 -2.02 -16.56 -24.25
C LEU A 457 -2.65 -16.21 -22.90
N ILE A 458 -3.20 -17.20 -22.19
CA ILE A 458 -4.02 -16.98 -21.00
C ILE A 458 -3.30 -17.51 -19.76
N ARG A 459 -3.25 -16.67 -18.73
CA ARG A 459 -2.74 -17.03 -17.40
C ARG A 459 -3.85 -16.80 -16.38
N PRO A 460 -4.57 -17.84 -15.95
CA PRO A 460 -5.56 -17.67 -14.90
C PRO A 460 -4.88 -17.36 -13.55
N LEU A 461 -5.44 -16.41 -12.83
CA LEU A 461 -4.96 -15.94 -11.53
C LEU A 461 -6.02 -16.20 -10.47
N PRO A 462 -5.73 -16.99 -9.41
CA PRO A 462 -6.68 -17.22 -8.35
C PRO A 462 -7.05 -15.92 -7.62
N ILE A 463 -8.34 -15.62 -7.50
CA ILE A 463 -8.81 -14.39 -6.81
C ILE A 463 -8.47 -14.40 -5.32
N ASN A 464 -8.35 -15.58 -4.72
CA ASN A 464 -7.94 -15.75 -3.32
C ASN A 464 -6.43 -15.53 -3.07
N ALA A 465 -5.65 -15.13 -4.09
CA ALA A 465 -4.22 -14.84 -3.96
C ALA A 465 -3.93 -13.33 -4.13
N PRO A 466 -4.20 -12.49 -3.11
CA PRO A 466 -4.13 -11.03 -3.22
C PRO A 466 -2.74 -10.51 -3.60
N LEU A 467 -1.67 -11.12 -3.08
CA LEU A 467 -0.30 -10.76 -3.44
C LEU A 467 0.00 -11.00 -4.93
N LYS A 468 -0.52 -12.09 -5.51
CA LYS A 468 -0.34 -12.42 -6.93
C LYS A 468 -1.13 -11.47 -7.82
N LEU A 469 -2.37 -11.15 -7.43
CA LEU A 469 -3.19 -10.15 -8.12
C LEU A 469 -2.52 -8.78 -8.11
N MET A 470 -1.98 -8.36 -6.97
CA MET A 470 -1.28 -7.10 -6.85
C MET A 470 0.00 -7.07 -7.71
N GLN A 471 0.79 -8.16 -7.69
CA GLN A 471 1.96 -8.29 -8.57
C GLN A 471 1.58 -8.23 -10.05
N SER A 472 0.52 -8.93 -10.45
CA SER A 472 -0.03 -8.92 -11.81
C SER A 472 -0.46 -7.51 -12.22
N PHE A 473 -1.23 -6.83 -11.35
CA PHE A 473 -1.63 -5.45 -11.55
C PHE A 473 -0.45 -4.53 -11.76
N PHE A 474 0.64 -4.63 -11.00
CA PHE A 474 1.81 -3.78 -11.22
C PHE A 474 2.62 -4.16 -12.46
N LYS A 475 2.72 -5.46 -12.79
CA LYS A 475 3.47 -5.97 -13.95
C LYS A 475 2.79 -5.71 -15.30
N SER A 476 1.46 -5.60 -15.33
CA SER A 476 0.70 -5.41 -16.56
C SER A 476 1.03 -4.09 -17.25
N ASP A 477 0.98 -4.07 -18.58
CA ASP A 477 1.12 -2.85 -19.39
C ASP A 477 -0.25 -2.19 -19.64
N ALA A 478 -1.34 -2.98 -19.60
CA ALA A 478 -2.70 -2.52 -19.80
C ALA A 478 -3.73 -3.26 -18.90
N ILE A 479 -4.89 -2.64 -18.70
CA ILE A 479 -6.05 -3.20 -18.03
C ILE A 479 -7.23 -3.15 -19.00
N ILE A 480 -7.88 -4.28 -19.20
CA ILE A 480 -9.07 -4.36 -20.04
C ILE A 480 -10.21 -4.92 -19.21
N VAL A 481 -11.31 -4.18 -19.18
CA VAL A 481 -12.56 -4.64 -18.58
C VAL A 481 -13.43 -5.17 -19.73
N GLY A 482 -13.54 -6.50 -19.78
CA GLY A 482 -14.24 -7.20 -20.84
C GLY A 482 -15.74 -7.36 -20.57
N GLY A 483 -16.49 -7.57 -21.65
CA GLY A 483 -17.94 -7.37 -21.70
C GLY A 483 -18.79 -8.26 -20.79
N GLY A 484 -20.10 -8.05 -20.88
CA GLY A 484 -21.09 -8.66 -19.99
C GLY A 484 -21.75 -7.62 -19.08
N GLY A 485 -22.75 -8.05 -18.32
CA GLY A 485 -23.52 -7.17 -17.43
C GLY A 485 -22.86 -6.96 -16.08
N ILE A 486 -21.75 -6.21 -16.05
CA ILE A 486 -20.89 -6.08 -14.86
C ILE A 486 -21.63 -5.45 -13.67
N TRP A 487 -22.35 -4.35 -13.91
CA TRP A 487 -23.03 -3.61 -12.85
C TRP A 487 -24.55 -3.68 -13.01
N SER A 488 -25.19 -4.42 -12.12
CA SER A 488 -26.64 -4.63 -12.01
C SER A 488 -27.06 -4.88 -10.55
N ALA A 489 -28.32 -5.21 -10.28
CA ALA A 489 -28.76 -5.72 -8.98
C ALA A 489 -27.97 -6.96 -8.49
N TYR A 490 -27.37 -7.73 -9.40
CA TYR A 490 -26.64 -8.96 -9.10
C TYR A 490 -25.12 -8.79 -9.21
N THR A 491 -24.62 -7.55 -9.04
CA THR A 491 -23.18 -7.26 -9.08
C THR A 491 -22.43 -8.09 -8.03
N GLY A 492 -21.40 -8.81 -8.46
CA GLY A 492 -20.57 -9.59 -7.54
C GLY A 492 -19.73 -8.68 -6.62
N PRO A 493 -19.40 -9.11 -5.37
CA PRO A 493 -18.67 -8.27 -4.41
C PRO A 493 -17.37 -7.67 -4.94
N MET A 494 -16.63 -8.43 -5.76
CA MET A 494 -15.36 -7.98 -6.35
C MET A 494 -15.55 -7.04 -7.54
N ALA A 495 -16.71 -7.06 -8.21
CA ALA A 495 -16.99 -6.20 -9.35
C ALA A 495 -17.16 -4.72 -8.94
N HIS A 496 -17.53 -4.45 -7.68
CA HIS A 496 -17.53 -3.10 -7.10
C HIS A 496 -16.14 -2.45 -7.09
N LEU A 497 -15.06 -3.25 -7.10
CA LEU A 497 -13.67 -2.76 -7.08
C LEU A 497 -13.11 -2.46 -8.47
N ILE A 498 -13.74 -2.96 -9.54
CA ILE A 498 -13.25 -2.78 -10.93
C ILE A 498 -13.03 -1.29 -11.27
N PRO A 499 -13.96 -0.36 -11.00
CA PRO A 499 -13.73 1.05 -11.25
C PRO A 499 -12.50 1.59 -10.53
N ILE A 500 -12.32 1.24 -9.25
CA ILE A 500 -11.17 1.67 -8.43
C ILE A 500 -9.86 1.15 -9.02
N ILE A 501 -9.81 -0.13 -9.41
CA ILE A 501 -8.64 -0.76 -10.01
C ILE A 501 -8.27 -0.09 -11.33
N THR A 502 -9.26 0.20 -12.19
CA THR A 502 -9.02 0.88 -13.47
C THR A 502 -8.57 2.33 -13.30
N ILE A 503 -9.14 3.08 -12.35
CA ILE A 503 -8.69 4.44 -12.00
C ILE A 503 -7.24 4.39 -11.50
N ALA A 504 -6.92 3.49 -10.57
CA ALA A 504 -5.56 3.31 -10.06
C ALA A 504 -4.59 2.93 -11.19
N GLY A 505 -4.99 2.03 -12.09
CA GLY A 505 -4.20 1.67 -13.25
C GLY A 505 -3.91 2.85 -14.16
N LYS A 506 -4.92 3.70 -14.41
CA LYS A 506 -4.74 4.89 -15.23
C LYS A 506 -3.82 5.92 -14.58
N LEU A 507 -3.94 6.12 -13.27
CA LEU A 507 -3.03 6.97 -12.49
C LEU A 507 -1.58 6.45 -12.51
N LEU A 508 -1.39 5.14 -12.63
CA LEU A 508 -0.07 4.51 -12.80
C LEU A 508 0.43 4.52 -14.26
N GLY A 509 -0.28 5.19 -15.17
CA GLY A 509 0.10 5.33 -16.58
C GLY A 509 -0.21 4.12 -17.46
N LYS A 510 -1.05 3.18 -17.00
CA LYS A 510 -1.46 2.01 -17.79
C LYS A 510 -2.52 2.40 -18.82
N GLN A 511 -2.54 1.68 -19.95
CA GLN A 511 -3.65 1.73 -20.90
C GLN A 511 -4.88 1.07 -20.28
N VAL A 512 -6.03 1.74 -20.31
CA VAL A 512 -7.29 1.25 -19.71
C VAL A 512 -8.39 1.28 -20.77
N GLU A 513 -8.99 0.12 -21.03
CA GLU A 513 -10.08 -0.03 -22.01
C GLU A 513 -11.30 -0.75 -21.41
N PHE A 514 -12.49 -0.24 -21.72
CA PHE A 514 -13.77 -0.90 -21.44
C PHE A 514 -14.35 -1.44 -22.75
N ARG A 515 -14.62 -2.75 -22.82
CA ARG A 515 -15.05 -3.44 -24.06
C ARG A 515 -16.40 -4.11 -23.91
N ALA A 516 -17.42 -3.59 -24.61
CA ALA A 516 -18.80 -4.09 -24.62
C ALA A 516 -19.38 -4.34 -23.21
N ILE A 517 -19.17 -3.40 -22.30
CA ILE A 517 -19.64 -3.50 -20.91
C ILE A 517 -21.13 -3.17 -20.80
N GLY A 518 -21.79 -3.77 -19.80
CA GLY A 518 -23.17 -3.49 -19.41
C GLY A 518 -23.26 -2.80 -18.04
N ILE A 519 -23.98 -1.68 -17.97
CA ILE A 519 -24.35 -0.96 -16.75
C ILE A 519 -25.86 -0.83 -16.73
N TYR A 520 -26.52 -1.27 -15.67
CA TYR A 520 -27.98 -1.29 -15.60
C TYR A 520 -28.54 -0.30 -14.59
N SER A 521 -29.79 0.10 -14.82
CA SER A 521 -30.56 0.98 -13.92
C SER A 521 -30.68 0.41 -12.51
N THR A 522 -30.64 -0.92 -12.39
CA THR A 522 -30.66 -1.67 -11.13
C THR A 522 -29.34 -1.65 -10.36
N ALA A 523 -28.25 -1.15 -10.94
CA ALA A 523 -26.97 -0.99 -10.23
C ALA A 523 -27.07 0.08 -9.14
N SER A 524 -26.24 -0.05 -8.10
CA SER A 524 -26.18 0.96 -7.04
C SER A 524 -25.75 2.32 -7.59
N ASN A 525 -26.19 3.41 -6.95
CA ASN A 525 -25.78 4.76 -7.35
C ASN A 525 -24.25 4.94 -7.26
N MET A 526 -23.60 4.25 -6.31
CA MET A 526 -22.15 4.26 -6.16
C MET A 526 -21.46 3.57 -7.34
N ASP A 527 -21.95 2.40 -7.78
CA ASP A 527 -21.39 1.70 -8.94
C ASP A 527 -21.50 2.55 -10.21
N LYS A 528 -22.66 3.17 -10.43
CA LYS A 528 -22.88 4.08 -11.58
C LYS A 528 -21.93 5.26 -11.53
N LEU A 529 -21.73 5.85 -10.34
CA LEU A 529 -20.83 6.99 -10.13
C LEU A 529 -19.38 6.61 -10.43
N LEU A 530 -18.88 5.55 -9.79
CA LEU A 530 -17.51 5.08 -9.91
C LEU A 530 -17.20 4.57 -11.33
N ALA A 531 -18.11 3.80 -11.94
CA ALA A 531 -17.94 3.32 -13.30
C ALA A 531 -17.86 4.50 -14.28
N ASN A 532 -18.69 5.53 -14.12
CA ASN A 532 -18.60 6.72 -14.96
C ASN A 532 -17.29 7.50 -14.77
N PHE A 533 -16.78 7.61 -13.53
CA PHE A 533 -15.51 8.25 -13.27
C PHE A 533 -14.34 7.46 -13.88
N ALA A 534 -14.35 6.14 -13.74
CA ALA A 534 -13.38 5.25 -14.35
C ALA A 534 -13.41 5.32 -15.88
N ILE A 535 -14.61 5.29 -16.46
CA ILE A 535 -14.80 5.45 -17.91
C ILE A 535 -14.28 6.80 -18.35
N LEU A 536 -14.51 7.89 -17.62
CA LEU A 536 -14.02 9.24 -17.96
C LEU A 536 -12.49 9.29 -18.12
N LEU A 537 -11.76 8.56 -17.27
CA LEU A 537 -10.30 8.47 -17.31
C LEU A 537 -9.77 7.45 -18.34
N ALA A 538 -10.58 6.47 -18.76
CA ALA A 538 -10.15 5.42 -19.68
C ALA A 538 -9.84 5.91 -21.10
N ASP A 539 -8.95 5.18 -21.78
CA ASP A 539 -8.49 5.45 -23.14
C ASP A 539 -9.58 5.16 -24.19
N SER A 540 -10.37 4.11 -23.96
CA SER A 540 -11.53 3.80 -24.80
C SER A 540 -12.62 3.11 -24.00
N CYS A 541 -13.86 3.26 -24.47
CA CYS A 541 -15.02 2.62 -23.88
C CYS A 541 -16.01 2.19 -24.97
N SER A 542 -16.57 1.00 -24.81
CA SER A 542 -17.73 0.54 -25.57
C SER A 542 -18.74 -0.16 -24.67
N VAL A 543 -20.01 0.06 -24.97
CA VAL A 543 -21.15 -0.48 -24.22
C VAL A 543 -22.00 -1.35 -25.13
N ARG A 544 -22.59 -2.43 -24.57
CA ARG A 544 -23.26 -3.47 -25.37
C ARG A 544 -24.73 -3.22 -25.68
N ASP A 545 -25.38 -2.30 -24.97
CA ASP A 545 -26.81 -2.03 -25.07
C ASP A 545 -27.14 -0.56 -24.84
N GLU A 546 -28.36 -0.16 -25.23
CA GLU A 546 -28.83 1.24 -25.16
C GLU A 546 -28.98 1.71 -23.72
N GLU A 547 -29.48 0.86 -22.82
CA GLU A 547 -29.64 1.21 -21.40
C GLU A 547 -28.29 1.61 -20.79
N SER A 548 -27.26 0.79 -21.04
CA SER A 548 -25.89 1.05 -20.59
C SER A 548 -25.35 2.37 -21.16
N TYR A 549 -25.65 2.67 -22.43
CA TYR A 549 -25.21 3.91 -23.07
C TYR A 549 -25.88 5.14 -22.44
N GLN A 550 -27.19 5.07 -22.14
CA GLN A 550 -27.94 6.19 -21.56
C GLN A 550 -27.53 6.49 -20.11
N LEU A 551 -27.06 5.49 -19.36
CA LEU A 551 -26.55 5.64 -18.00
C LEU A 551 -25.14 6.27 -17.91
N LEU A 552 -24.49 6.48 -19.06
CA LEU A 552 -23.21 7.19 -19.09
C LEU A 552 -23.39 8.71 -18.96
N TRP A 553 -22.46 9.34 -18.23
CA TRP A 553 -22.31 10.79 -18.21
C TRP A 553 -22.19 11.35 -19.62
N LYS A 554 -22.72 12.57 -19.81
CA LYS A 554 -22.73 13.24 -21.13
C LYS A 554 -21.33 13.31 -21.76
N MET A 555 -20.29 13.51 -20.95
CA MET A 555 -18.89 13.52 -21.41
C MET A 555 -18.43 12.12 -21.87
N ASN A 556 -18.84 11.07 -21.17
CA ASN A 556 -18.51 9.69 -21.51
C ASN A 556 -19.22 9.21 -22.77
N ARG A 557 -20.47 9.63 -23.00
CA ARG A 557 -21.22 9.29 -24.22
C ARG A 557 -20.53 9.78 -25.49
N LYS A 558 -19.86 10.94 -25.45
CA LYS A 558 -19.13 11.46 -26.63
C LYS A 558 -17.97 10.57 -27.07
N LYS A 559 -17.39 9.78 -26.16
CA LYS A 559 -16.24 8.90 -26.44
C LYS A 559 -16.58 7.41 -26.47
N ALA A 560 -17.70 7.02 -25.86
CA ALA A 560 -18.12 5.63 -25.80
C ALA A 560 -18.79 5.21 -27.12
N LYS A 561 -18.48 4.01 -27.59
CA LYS A 561 -19.16 3.40 -28.75
C LYS A 561 -20.22 2.41 -28.28
N GLN A 562 -21.44 2.52 -28.80
CA GLN A 562 -22.41 1.44 -28.65
C GLN A 562 -22.09 0.34 -29.66
N VAL A 563 -21.97 -0.90 -29.19
CA VAL A 563 -21.65 -2.08 -30.00
C VAL A 563 -22.65 -3.20 -29.71
N ASP A 564 -22.77 -4.19 -30.60
CA ASP A 564 -23.54 -5.39 -30.30
C ASP A 564 -22.83 -6.26 -29.24
N ASP A 565 -23.55 -7.19 -28.64
CA ASP A 565 -22.95 -8.16 -27.72
C ASP A 565 -21.86 -8.98 -28.42
N LEU A 566 -20.69 -9.13 -27.77
CA LEU A 566 -19.52 -9.80 -28.36
C LEU A 566 -19.77 -11.27 -28.70
N ALA A 567 -20.81 -11.90 -28.13
CA ALA A 567 -21.20 -13.26 -28.45
C ALA A 567 -21.82 -13.40 -29.85
N VAL A 568 -22.38 -12.32 -30.43
CA VAL A 568 -23.08 -12.34 -31.73
C VAL A 568 -22.21 -12.87 -32.86
N GLN A 569 -20.92 -12.61 -32.84
CA GLN A 569 -19.98 -13.05 -33.89
C GLN A 569 -19.83 -14.58 -33.99
N TYR A 570 -20.28 -15.33 -32.98
CA TYR A 570 -20.24 -16.79 -32.98
C TYR A 570 -21.53 -17.44 -33.48
N LEU A 571 -22.57 -16.65 -33.77
CA LEU A 571 -23.79 -17.15 -34.41
C LEU A 571 -23.49 -17.48 -35.87
N ARG A 572 -23.48 -18.77 -36.22
CA ARG A 572 -23.50 -19.20 -37.62
C ARG A 572 -24.91 -18.98 -38.18
N GLY A 573 -25.05 -18.89 -39.50
CA GLY A 573 -26.36 -18.80 -40.15
C GLY A 573 -26.68 -20.14 -40.78
N LEU A 574 -27.85 -20.69 -40.47
CA LEU A 574 -28.45 -21.81 -41.21
C LEU A 574 -29.25 -21.30 -42.40
N SER A 575 -29.41 -22.15 -43.41
CA SER A 575 -30.22 -21.85 -44.58
C SER A 575 -31.71 -21.80 -44.18
N PRO A 576 -32.56 -20.98 -44.80
CA PRO A 576 -33.99 -20.92 -44.51
C PRO A 576 -34.72 -22.28 -44.59
N GLU A 577 -34.16 -23.21 -45.37
CA GLU A 577 -34.66 -24.57 -45.57
C GLU A 577 -34.51 -25.44 -44.31
N ASP A 578 -33.51 -25.16 -43.45
CA ASP A 578 -33.26 -25.89 -42.20
C ASP A 578 -34.23 -25.49 -41.06
N VAL A 579 -35.01 -24.41 -41.24
CA VAL A 579 -35.81 -23.74 -40.18
C VAL A 579 -37.31 -24.08 -40.25
N ALA A 580 -37.76 -24.72 -41.33
CA ALA A 580 -39.16 -25.09 -41.53
C ALA A 580 -39.57 -26.31 -40.69
N GLY A 581 -39.80 -26.11 -39.38
CA GLY A 581 -40.33 -27.20 -38.53
C GLY A 581 -40.50 -26.92 -37.04
N ALA A 582 -40.05 -25.78 -36.52
CA ALA A 582 -40.12 -25.53 -35.08
C ALA A 582 -41.54 -25.14 -34.63
N LYS A 583 -42.31 -26.11 -34.11
CA LYS A 583 -43.59 -25.86 -33.43
C LYS A 583 -43.33 -25.52 -31.96
N VAL A 584 -43.79 -24.34 -31.54
CA VAL A 584 -43.82 -23.88 -30.14
C VAL A 584 -45.03 -24.53 -29.44
N ALA A 585 -44.81 -25.21 -28.32
CA ALA A 585 -45.88 -25.85 -27.54
C ALA A 585 -46.59 -24.86 -26.60
N PRO A 586 -47.91 -25.00 -26.33
CA PRO A 586 -48.65 -24.08 -25.48
C PRO A 586 -48.59 -24.44 -23.98
N ASN A 587 -48.58 -23.38 -23.15
CA ASN A 587 -48.95 -23.27 -21.71
C ASN A 587 -48.43 -24.33 -20.71
N ALA A 588 -47.35 -23.99 -20.01
CA ALA A 588 -46.50 -24.86 -19.20
C ALA A 588 -46.90 -25.12 -17.73
N LYS A 589 -48.06 -24.65 -17.23
CA LYS A 589 -48.38 -24.77 -15.79
C LYS A 589 -48.94 -26.13 -15.36
N GLN A 590 -49.62 -26.87 -16.23
CA GLN A 590 -50.15 -28.22 -15.91
C GLN A 590 -49.21 -29.37 -16.35
N SER A 591 -48.17 -29.10 -17.14
CA SER A 591 -47.32 -30.14 -17.77
C SER A 591 -46.06 -30.52 -16.98
N LEU A 592 -45.61 -29.69 -16.02
CA LEU A 592 -44.35 -29.90 -15.29
C LEU A 592 -44.35 -31.12 -14.36
N SER A 593 -45.50 -31.48 -13.78
CA SER A 593 -45.66 -32.68 -12.94
C SER A 593 -45.63 -33.97 -13.77
N PHE A 594 -46.37 -34.03 -14.88
CA PHE A 594 -46.37 -35.15 -15.82
C PHE A 594 -45.00 -35.39 -16.47
N LEU A 595 -44.22 -34.34 -16.72
CA LEU A 595 -42.88 -34.44 -17.32
C LEU A 595 -41.83 -34.97 -16.33
N LYS A 596 -41.98 -34.69 -15.03
CA LYS A 596 -41.16 -35.29 -13.97
C LYS A 596 -41.44 -36.78 -13.79
N GLU A 597 -42.69 -37.21 -13.94
CA GLU A 597 -43.09 -38.63 -13.86
C GLU A 597 -42.54 -39.49 -15.02
N ASN A 598 -42.19 -38.88 -16.15
CA ASN A 598 -41.65 -39.56 -17.34
C ASN A 598 -40.11 -39.44 -17.47
N GLU A 599 -39.39 -39.16 -16.39
CA GLU A 599 -37.92 -38.99 -16.34
C GLU A 599 -37.32 -38.00 -17.37
N LYS A 600 -38.11 -37.06 -17.89
CA LYS A 600 -37.60 -36.06 -18.84
C LYS A 600 -36.86 -34.95 -18.09
N ILE A 601 -35.68 -34.60 -18.58
CA ILE A 601 -34.89 -33.49 -18.04
C ILE A 601 -35.45 -32.18 -18.59
N ILE A 602 -35.92 -31.31 -17.70
CA ILE A 602 -36.55 -30.04 -18.06
C ILE A 602 -35.50 -28.95 -18.15
N ILE A 603 -35.44 -28.26 -19.28
CA ILE A 603 -34.49 -27.17 -19.54
C ILE A 603 -35.28 -25.90 -19.80
N GLY A 604 -35.16 -24.92 -18.90
CA GLY A 604 -35.70 -23.57 -19.09
C GLY A 604 -34.80 -22.73 -20.00
N ILE A 605 -35.37 -22.08 -21.01
CA ILE A 605 -34.67 -21.25 -21.99
C ILE A 605 -35.33 -19.87 -22.06
N SER A 606 -34.72 -18.90 -21.40
CA SER A 606 -35.11 -17.49 -21.55
C SER A 606 -34.30 -16.82 -22.65
N VAL A 607 -34.93 -16.50 -23.78
CA VAL A 607 -34.32 -15.72 -24.87
C VAL A 607 -34.76 -14.26 -24.77
N LYS A 608 -33.80 -13.32 -24.77
CA LYS A 608 -34.10 -11.89 -24.80
C LYS A 608 -33.88 -11.33 -26.22
N PRO A 609 -34.74 -10.44 -26.71
CA PRO A 609 -34.51 -9.76 -27.98
C PRO A 609 -33.29 -8.84 -27.91
N VAL A 610 -32.47 -8.86 -28.95
CA VAL A 610 -31.38 -7.92 -29.23
C VAL A 610 -31.84 -6.80 -30.17
N LYS A 611 -31.07 -5.71 -30.26
CA LYS A 611 -31.47 -4.46 -30.97
C LYS A 611 -31.72 -4.64 -32.46
N ARG A 612 -30.94 -5.47 -33.15
CA ARG A 612 -31.14 -5.73 -34.59
C ARG A 612 -32.15 -6.86 -34.77
N THR A 613 -33.29 -6.53 -35.36
CA THR A 613 -34.37 -7.48 -35.68
C THR A 613 -33.90 -8.65 -36.53
N GLU A 614 -32.96 -8.42 -37.46
CA GLU A 614 -32.31 -9.47 -38.26
C GLU A 614 -31.55 -10.50 -37.40
N ILE A 615 -30.90 -10.04 -36.31
CA ILE A 615 -30.19 -10.92 -35.38
C ILE A 615 -31.19 -11.70 -34.51
N ASN A 616 -32.33 -11.12 -34.14
CA ASN A 616 -33.36 -11.82 -33.36
C ASN A 616 -33.86 -13.06 -34.09
N SER A 617 -34.18 -12.92 -35.38
CA SER A 617 -34.60 -14.05 -36.23
C SER A 617 -33.51 -15.11 -36.32
N LYS A 618 -32.24 -14.70 -36.41
CA LYS A 618 -31.09 -15.61 -36.43
C LYS A 618 -30.89 -16.34 -35.10
N VAL A 619 -30.99 -15.64 -33.97
CA VAL A 619 -30.89 -16.24 -32.63
C VAL A 619 -32.00 -17.25 -32.40
N ALA A 620 -33.24 -16.90 -32.76
CA ALA A 620 -34.39 -17.81 -32.64
C ALA A 620 -34.21 -19.08 -33.51
N SER A 621 -33.70 -18.91 -34.73
CA SER A 621 -33.37 -20.02 -35.64
C SER A 621 -32.30 -20.95 -35.05
N GLU A 622 -31.16 -20.40 -34.61
CA GLU A 622 -30.06 -21.17 -34.04
C GLU A 622 -30.48 -21.91 -32.76
N PHE A 623 -31.24 -21.26 -31.88
CA PHE A 623 -31.78 -21.93 -30.69
C PHE A 623 -32.73 -23.07 -31.05
N SER A 624 -33.62 -22.86 -32.02
CA SER A 624 -34.55 -23.90 -32.49
C SER A 624 -33.80 -25.09 -33.07
N ALA A 625 -32.77 -24.85 -33.89
CA ALA A 625 -31.93 -25.90 -34.45
C ALA A 625 -31.13 -26.66 -33.39
N ALA A 626 -30.55 -25.95 -32.42
CA ALA A 626 -29.83 -26.56 -31.30
C ALA A 626 -30.76 -27.44 -30.46
N ILE A 627 -31.97 -26.97 -30.16
CA ILE A 627 -33.01 -27.72 -29.45
C ILE A 627 -33.38 -28.98 -30.22
N ASN A 628 -33.64 -28.88 -31.53
CA ASN A 628 -33.98 -30.04 -32.37
C ASN A 628 -32.84 -31.05 -32.42
N SER A 629 -31.59 -30.59 -32.56
CA SER A 629 -30.40 -31.44 -32.56
C SER A 629 -30.21 -32.17 -31.23
N LEU A 630 -30.37 -31.46 -30.10
CA LEU A 630 -30.32 -32.07 -28.77
C LEU A 630 -31.46 -33.08 -28.57
N ASN A 631 -32.68 -32.73 -28.99
CA ASN A 631 -33.82 -33.61 -28.83
C ASN A 631 -33.66 -34.89 -29.65
N SER A 632 -33.12 -34.80 -30.87
CA SER A 632 -32.79 -35.94 -31.73
C SER A 632 -31.66 -36.80 -31.14
N LYS A 633 -30.52 -36.18 -30.81
CA LYS A 633 -29.33 -36.87 -30.28
C LYS A 633 -29.62 -37.64 -28.99
N TYR A 634 -30.50 -37.12 -28.16
CA TYR A 634 -30.85 -37.71 -26.87
C TYR A 634 -32.26 -38.30 -26.85
N GLN A 635 -32.79 -38.69 -28.01
CA GLN A 635 -34.02 -39.47 -28.15
C GLN A 635 -35.22 -38.92 -27.36
N GLY A 636 -35.44 -37.61 -27.34
CA GLY A 636 -36.60 -37.03 -26.68
C GLY A 636 -36.50 -36.90 -25.15
N ARG A 637 -35.32 -37.11 -24.56
CA ARG A 637 -35.08 -37.07 -23.10
C ARG A 637 -35.13 -35.67 -22.50
N PHE A 638 -35.01 -34.63 -23.31
CA PHE A 638 -35.07 -33.23 -22.87
C PHE A 638 -36.44 -32.61 -23.19
N HIS A 639 -36.97 -31.83 -22.26
CA HIS A 639 -38.14 -30.99 -22.48
C HIS A 639 -37.77 -29.53 -22.27
N PHE A 640 -37.94 -28.71 -23.32
CA PHE A 640 -37.57 -27.31 -23.29
C PHE A 640 -38.78 -26.43 -22.96
N VAL A 641 -38.60 -25.54 -21.98
CA VAL A 641 -39.62 -24.57 -21.56
C VAL A 641 -39.06 -23.19 -21.85
N PHE A 642 -39.80 -22.34 -22.55
CA PHE A 642 -39.38 -20.98 -22.91
C PHE A 642 -39.96 -19.93 -21.97
#